data_AF-A0AA40BUY5-F1
#
_entry.id   AF-A0AA40BUY5-F1
#
_cell.length_a   1.000
_cell.length_b   1.000
_cell.length_c   1.000
_cell.angle_alpha   90.00
_cell.angle_beta   90.00
_cell.angle_gamma   90.00
#
_symmetry.space_group_name_H-M   'P 1'
#
loop_
_entity.id
_entity.type
_entity.pdbx_description
1 polymer ?
#
loop_
_entity_poly.entity_id
_entity_poly.type
_entity_poly.pdbx_seq_one_letter_code
_entity_poly.pdbx_strand_id
1 'polypeptide(L)'
;MEALSIAAAAIQFLDFGSRLLGNALSSYKSPTGQTKECVELSAVSNDLNVLATQIQHLCARMTLSPRDQADAVKLLQSLARECKFVSDELRDLLAELRASGVNRIDLAKSSFIIALKAMKSGDKIQSLRSRMQKLRTDITAAILVCLWEESQRQGAAIHQILETQQDFLKTRVPTLREGDDAKVLKEELQSLGDGTHDTRNSRQAMVDNLWRSGWKPTDDITASGEPPFSALGRESDQAILDSLSYQAISHREEAIPKAHKSTFEWIFSSNPRGHWDSFPEWLTGSARENYWITGKPGSGKSTLMKFIAGSERFKRLVATWSGDIPYVIATFFSWQAGLELQRSSAGFVRSMLSQCISKKPDLARRCCPRRWSIYEIFGFDIELPEWTESELRQSLDVLLSGRSSQRGQPSASGSQQLNIVLLVDGLDEFSGSHKELVSLIKDISRLDGIRVCVSSRPWNVFADAYARTPSLKLENLTRNDILQFVRSNFESHSGFLDLSAVFPTEADELMSSVVEKAAGVFLWVSIVVQLLLAGLTEGDRISDLQAALGQVPGDLENLYEGIWNTVEDGYKLQGVQFFLIFNACKEIPLTAPLLWLADDPAPHNHSLSEMDVNKINTVMKRRLTSRTKGLLELSSRGSVQYIHRTAYDWV
;
A
#
# COMPACT_ATOMS: atom_id res chain seq x y z
N MET A 1 0.96 8.53 40.56
CA MET A 1 1.67 7.22 40.53
C MET A 1 0.72 6.02 40.68
N GLU A 2 -0.32 6.08 41.51
CA GLU A 2 -1.20 4.93 41.76
C GLU A 2 -2.02 4.50 40.52
N ALA A 3 -2.51 5.43 39.69
CA ALA A 3 -3.23 5.11 38.45
C ALA A 3 -2.36 4.35 37.42
N LEU A 4 -1.07 4.68 37.37
CA LEU A 4 -0.10 4.06 36.45
C LEU A 4 0.31 2.67 36.93
N SER A 5 0.35 2.46 38.25
CA SER A 5 0.52 1.14 38.87
C SER A 5 -0.67 0.22 38.60
N ILE A 6 -1.90 0.75 38.68
CA ILE A 6 -3.13 0.04 38.31
C ILE A 6 -3.11 -0.33 36.82
N ALA A 7 -2.68 0.61 35.96
CA ALA A 7 -2.56 0.37 34.52
C ALA A 7 -1.60 -0.77 34.20
N ALA A 8 -0.40 -0.75 34.79
CA ALA A 8 0.60 -1.79 34.59
C ALA A 8 0.09 -3.16 35.07
N ALA A 9 -0.53 -3.21 36.26
CA ALA A 9 -1.08 -4.44 36.82
C ALA A 9 -2.26 -4.98 35.98
N ALA A 10 -3.11 -4.11 35.45
CA ALA A 10 -4.25 -4.51 34.61
C ALA A 10 -3.82 -4.98 33.22
N ILE A 11 -2.84 -4.33 32.60
CA ILE A 11 -2.24 -4.79 31.34
C ILE A 11 -1.57 -6.15 31.54
N GLN A 12 -0.83 -6.35 32.64
CA GLN A 12 -0.26 -7.65 32.99
C GLN A 12 -1.35 -8.71 33.17
N PHE A 13 -2.43 -8.41 33.90
CA PHE A 13 -3.56 -9.32 34.08
C PHE A 13 -4.18 -9.74 32.74
N LEU A 14 -4.37 -8.79 31.82
CA LEU A 14 -4.97 -9.05 30.51
C LEU A 14 -4.04 -9.84 29.59
N ASP A 15 -2.74 -9.53 29.58
CA ASP A 15 -1.73 -10.27 28.80
C ASP A 15 -1.64 -11.72 29.29
N PHE A 16 -1.44 -11.93 30.60
CA PHE A 16 -1.36 -13.27 31.20
C PHE A 16 -2.65 -14.07 30.97
N GLY A 17 -3.82 -13.46 31.11
CA GLY A 17 -5.09 -14.17 30.97
C GLY A 17 -5.41 -14.53 29.51
N SER A 18 -5.01 -13.68 28.57
CA SER A 18 -5.16 -13.97 27.13
C SER A 18 -4.27 -15.14 26.70
N ARG A 19 -3.02 -15.21 27.21
CA ARG A 19 -2.10 -16.33 26.99
C ARG A 19 -2.62 -17.61 27.62
N LEU A 20 -3.17 -17.53 28.83
CA LEU A 20 -3.75 -18.67 29.53
C LEU A 20 -4.93 -19.28 28.76
N LEU A 21 -5.85 -18.43 28.29
CA LEU A 21 -6.99 -18.88 27.47
C LEU A 21 -6.54 -19.42 26.10
N GLY A 22 -5.52 -18.82 25.49
CA GLY A 22 -4.90 -19.32 24.25
C GLY A 22 -4.29 -20.71 24.42
N ASN A 23 -3.53 -20.91 25.50
CA ASN A 23 -2.90 -22.19 25.82
C ASN A 23 -3.95 -23.25 26.18
N ALA A 24 -4.98 -22.90 26.95
CA ALA A 24 -6.11 -23.79 27.25
C ALA A 24 -6.86 -24.22 25.98
N LEU A 25 -7.06 -23.30 25.01
CA LEU A 25 -7.70 -23.59 23.73
C LEU A 25 -6.82 -24.47 22.82
N SER A 26 -5.49 -24.33 22.90
CA SER A 26 -4.53 -25.16 22.15
C SER A 26 -4.41 -26.57 22.73
N SER A 27 -4.42 -26.69 24.06
CA SER A 27 -4.44 -27.97 24.78
C SER A 27 -5.75 -28.74 24.50
N TYR A 28 -6.86 -28.01 24.38
CA TYR A 28 -8.18 -28.53 23.98
C TYR A 28 -8.20 -29.14 22.57
N LYS A 29 -7.37 -28.64 21.63
CA LYS A 29 -7.30 -29.13 20.24
C LYS A 29 -6.29 -30.27 20.04
N SER A 30 -5.51 -30.64 21.06
CA SER A 30 -4.48 -31.69 20.96
C SER A 30 -5.02 -33.06 21.42
N PRO A 31 -4.82 -34.17 20.68
CA PRO A 31 -5.38 -35.49 21.03
C PRO A 31 -4.67 -36.20 22.19
N THR A 32 -3.58 -35.66 22.72
CA THR A 32 -2.75 -36.32 23.74
C THR A 32 -2.78 -35.52 25.04
N GLY A 33 -3.66 -35.91 25.97
CA GLY A 33 -3.70 -35.33 27.30
C GLY A 33 -2.38 -35.56 28.05
N GLN A 34 -1.68 -34.47 28.36
CA GLN A 34 -0.50 -34.51 29.24
C GLN A 34 -0.75 -33.68 30.49
N THR A 35 -0.56 -34.32 31.63
CA THR A 35 -0.76 -33.79 33.00
C THR A 35 0.20 -32.66 33.40
N LYS A 36 1.22 -32.33 32.59
CA LYS A 36 2.16 -31.23 32.86
C LYS A 36 1.56 -29.85 32.58
N GLU A 37 0.80 -29.70 31.50
CA GLU A 37 0.16 -28.43 31.14
C GLU A 37 -0.90 -28.01 32.18
N CYS A 38 -1.67 -28.94 32.74
CA CYS A 38 -2.65 -28.62 33.79
C CYS A 38 -2.03 -28.07 35.09
N VAL A 39 -0.79 -28.45 35.43
CA VAL A 39 -0.10 -27.92 36.62
C VAL A 39 0.39 -26.49 36.35
N GLU A 40 0.89 -26.21 35.14
CA GLU A 40 1.29 -24.87 34.70
C GLU A 40 0.09 -23.93 34.58
N LEU A 41 -1.03 -24.39 34.01
CA LEU A 41 -2.28 -23.62 33.90
C LEU A 41 -2.84 -23.23 35.28
N SER A 42 -2.70 -24.11 36.29
CA SER A 42 -3.13 -23.82 37.67
C SER A 42 -2.22 -22.81 38.38
N ALA A 43 -0.91 -22.83 38.11
CA ALA A 43 0.03 -21.85 38.65
C ALA A 43 -0.25 -20.44 38.06
N VAL A 44 -0.42 -20.38 36.74
CA VAL A 44 -0.72 -19.13 36.02
C VAL A 44 -2.11 -18.56 36.38
N SER A 45 -3.11 -19.42 36.62
CA SER A 45 -4.42 -18.97 37.14
C SER A 45 -4.33 -18.38 38.55
N ASN A 46 -3.45 -18.91 39.40
CA ASN A 46 -3.19 -18.34 40.71
C ASN A 46 -2.49 -16.98 40.60
N ASP A 47 -1.54 -16.83 39.67
CA ASP A 47 -0.86 -15.57 39.39
C ASP A 47 -1.83 -14.49 38.87
N LEU A 48 -2.78 -14.87 38.01
CA LEU A 48 -3.87 -13.97 37.57
C LEU A 48 -4.74 -13.51 38.74
N ASN A 49 -5.04 -14.41 39.67
CA ASN A 49 -5.83 -14.07 40.84
C ASN A 49 -5.05 -13.13 41.77
N VAL A 50 -3.74 -13.33 41.92
CA VAL A 50 -2.85 -12.41 42.65
C VAL A 50 -2.85 -11.04 41.99
N LEU A 51 -2.70 -10.96 40.66
CA LEU A 51 -2.76 -9.71 39.90
C LEU A 51 -4.12 -9.01 40.03
N ALA A 52 -5.23 -9.73 39.91
CA ALA A 52 -6.59 -9.17 40.11
C ALA A 52 -6.78 -8.61 41.52
N THR A 53 -6.24 -9.29 42.54
CA THR A 53 -6.33 -8.85 43.93
C THR A 53 -5.42 -7.65 44.20
N GLN A 54 -4.25 -7.59 43.54
CA GLN A 54 -3.38 -6.41 43.55
C GLN A 54 -4.05 -5.20 42.92
N ILE A 55 -4.71 -5.37 41.76
CA ILE A 55 -5.49 -4.30 41.10
C ILE A 55 -6.58 -3.79 42.04
N GLN A 56 -7.34 -4.68 42.69
CA GLN A 56 -8.35 -4.28 43.67
C GLN A 56 -7.77 -3.52 44.87
N HIS A 57 -6.66 -3.99 45.43
CA HIS A 57 -6.00 -3.30 46.55
C HIS A 57 -5.46 -1.92 46.15
N LEU A 58 -4.89 -1.78 44.95
CA LEU A 58 -4.43 -0.50 44.43
C LEU A 58 -5.60 0.45 44.19
N CYS A 59 -6.72 -0.04 43.64
CA CYS A 59 -7.95 0.73 43.46
C CYS A 59 -8.62 1.14 44.79
N ALA A 60 -8.50 0.32 45.85
CA ALA A 60 -9.05 0.60 47.18
C ALA A 60 -8.21 1.63 47.97
N ARG A 61 -6.93 1.77 47.64
CA ARG A 61 -6.01 2.75 48.25
C ARG A 61 -6.14 4.16 47.67
N MET A 62 -6.78 4.30 46.51
CA MET A 62 -7.16 5.59 45.97
C MET A 62 -8.30 6.22 46.80
N THR A 63 -7.95 6.96 47.87
CA THR A 63 -8.87 7.90 48.51
C THR A 63 -8.52 9.31 48.08
N LEU A 64 -9.24 9.83 47.09
CA LEU A 64 -9.14 11.21 46.64
C LEU A 64 -10.32 12.04 47.19
N SER A 65 -10.05 13.35 47.39
CA SER A 65 -10.93 14.32 48.08
C SER A 65 -12.28 14.54 47.36
N PRO A 66 -13.37 14.92 48.06
CA PRO A 66 -14.76 14.70 47.62
C PRO A 66 -15.34 15.60 46.51
N ARG A 67 -14.55 16.29 45.68
CA ARG A 67 -15.10 17.10 44.58
C ARG A 67 -14.40 16.83 43.25
N ASP A 68 -15.23 16.41 42.29
CA ASP A 68 -15.00 16.29 40.85
C ASP A 68 -14.13 15.12 40.31
N GLN A 69 -13.78 14.14 41.16
CA GLN A 69 -12.95 12.97 40.80
C GLN A 69 -13.66 11.61 40.86
N ALA A 70 -14.99 11.62 41.00
CA ALA A 70 -15.73 10.43 41.41
C ALA A 70 -15.85 9.36 40.31
N ASP A 71 -15.91 9.72 39.02
CA ASP A 71 -16.45 8.79 38.03
C ASP A 71 -15.39 7.92 37.33
N ALA A 72 -14.22 8.46 36.97
CA ALA A 72 -13.13 7.68 36.38
C ALA A 72 -12.53 6.68 37.39
N VAL A 73 -12.44 7.07 38.67
CA VAL A 73 -12.00 6.17 39.76
C VAL A 73 -13.06 5.10 40.04
N LYS A 74 -14.35 5.44 40.01
CA LYS A 74 -15.44 4.44 40.11
C LYS A 74 -15.41 3.45 38.94
N LEU A 75 -15.13 3.92 37.72
CA LEU A 75 -14.99 3.08 36.53
C LEU A 75 -13.78 2.14 36.66
N LEU A 76 -12.63 2.62 37.11
CA LEU A 76 -11.48 1.73 37.41
C LEU A 76 -11.81 0.73 38.53
N GLN A 77 -12.57 1.12 39.55
CA GLN A 77 -13.03 0.23 40.61
C GLN A 77 -14.08 -0.80 40.15
N SER A 78 -14.93 -0.48 39.17
CA SER A 78 -15.85 -1.46 38.57
C SER A 78 -15.08 -2.45 37.71
N LEU A 79 -14.14 -1.97 36.89
CA LEU A 79 -13.30 -2.80 36.03
C LEU A 79 -12.35 -3.71 36.82
N ALA A 80 -11.82 -3.24 37.95
CA ALA A 80 -11.04 -4.06 38.88
C ALA A 80 -11.88 -5.19 39.51
N ARG A 81 -13.16 -4.92 39.82
CA ARG A 81 -14.10 -5.94 40.29
C ARG A 81 -14.41 -6.96 39.20
N GLU A 82 -14.54 -6.53 37.96
CA GLU A 82 -14.81 -7.43 36.85
C GLU A 82 -13.60 -8.28 36.44
N CYS A 83 -12.37 -7.74 36.55
CA CYS A 83 -11.14 -8.54 36.45
C CYS A 83 -11.09 -9.65 37.50
N LYS A 84 -11.47 -9.34 38.75
CA LYS A 84 -11.54 -10.33 39.82
C LYS A 84 -12.59 -11.40 39.53
N PHE A 85 -13.78 -10.99 39.08
CA PHE A 85 -14.84 -11.91 38.68
C PHE A 85 -14.38 -12.86 37.57
N VAL A 86 -13.77 -12.33 36.52
CA VAL A 86 -13.21 -13.12 35.41
C VAL A 86 -12.12 -14.08 35.90
N SER A 87 -11.25 -13.62 36.81
CA SER A 87 -10.22 -14.47 37.41
C SER A 87 -10.79 -15.61 38.25
N ASP A 88 -11.86 -15.35 39.02
CA ASP A 88 -12.53 -16.35 39.85
C ASP A 88 -13.27 -17.38 38.98
N GLU A 89 -13.98 -16.92 37.95
CA GLU A 89 -14.68 -17.79 36.99
C GLU A 89 -13.70 -18.69 36.21
N LEU A 90 -12.54 -18.14 35.83
CA LEU A 90 -11.49 -18.89 35.15
C LEU A 90 -10.86 -19.95 36.08
N ARG A 91 -10.65 -19.62 37.36
CA ARG A 91 -10.19 -20.57 38.37
C ARG A 91 -11.20 -21.70 38.59
N ASP A 92 -12.48 -21.36 38.69
CA ASP A 92 -13.54 -22.34 38.93
C ASP A 92 -13.69 -23.31 37.74
N LEU A 93 -13.57 -22.80 36.51
CA LEU A 93 -13.52 -23.64 35.30
C LEU A 93 -12.31 -24.59 35.28
N LEU A 94 -11.13 -24.12 35.68
CA LEU A 94 -9.94 -24.97 35.78
C LEU A 94 -10.07 -26.02 36.89
N ALA A 95 -10.76 -25.68 38.00
CA ALA A 95 -11.04 -26.62 39.09
C ALA A 95 -12.06 -27.70 38.69
N GLU A 96 -13.12 -27.32 37.95
CA GLU A 96 -14.10 -28.27 37.38
C GLU A 96 -13.44 -29.27 36.42
N LEU A 97 -12.50 -28.81 35.60
CA LEU A 97 -11.73 -29.68 34.70
C LEU A 97 -10.85 -30.66 35.49
N ARG A 98 -10.26 -30.23 36.62
CA ARG A 98 -9.41 -31.04 37.49
C ARG A 98 -10.18 -32.11 38.28
N ALA A 99 -11.41 -31.84 38.72
CA ALA A 99 -12.22 -32.74 39.53
C ALA A 99 -12.71 -34.01 38.79
N SER A 100 -12.58 -34.06 37.46
CA SER A 100 -13.01 -35.19 36.63
C SER A 100 -11.94 -36.29 36.43
N GLY A 101 -10.74 -36.11 36.98
CA GLY A 101 -9.55 -36.93 36.71
C GLY A 101 -9.10 -37.86 37.83
N VAL A 102 -10.02 -38.50 38.57
CA VAL A 102 -9.64 -39.49 39.61
C VAL A 102 -10.50 -40.75 39.48
N ASN A 103 -10.16 -41.63 38.51
CA ASN A 103 -10.14 -43.10 38.66
C ASN A 103 -9.83 -43.80 37.34
N ARG A 104 -8.99 -44.83 37.41
CA ARG A 104 -8.33 -45.52 36.27
C ARG A 104 -9.25 -46.41 35.41
N ILE A 105 -10.55 -46.50 35.71
CA ILE A 105 -11.46 -47.50 35.11
C ILE A 105 -12.62 -46.86 34.29
N ASP A 106 -12.86 -45.55 34.40
CA ASP A 106 -13.93 -44.86 33.65
C ASP A 106 -13.48 -44.19 32.33
N LEU A 107 -12.20 -44.31 31.96
CA LEU A 107 -11.57 -43.58 30.85
C LEU A 107 -12.19 -43.85 29.47
N ALA A 108 -12.91 -44.98 29.30
CA ALA A 108 -13.54 -45.34 28.03
C ALA A 108 -15.01 -44.88 27.92
N LYS A 109 -15.69 -44.64 29.05
CA LYS A 109 -17.08 -44.13 29.08
C LYS A 109 -17.14 -42.61 29.26
N SER A 110 -16.04 -42.00 29.69
CA SER A 110 -15.94 -40.56 29.91
C SER A 110 -15.63 -39.75 28.65
N SER A 111 -15.14 -40.32 27.55
CA SER A 111 -14.77 -39.56 26.34
C SER A 111 -15.95 -38.80 25.71
N PHE A 112 -17.17 -39.36 25.76
CA PHE A 112 -18.37 -38.71 25.25
C PHE A 112 -18.91 -37.63 26.19
N ILE A 113 -18.87 -37.86 27.52
CA ILE A 113 -19.30 -36.88 28.54
C ILE A 113 -18.27 -35.77 28.73
N ILE A 114 -16.98 -36.09 28.58
CA ILE A 114 -15.88 -35.12 28.53
C ILE A 114 -16.04 -34.30 27.25
N ALA A 115 -16.30 -34.89 26.08
CA ALA A 115 -16.58 -34.12 24.85
C ALA A 115 -17.83 -33.23 24.98
N LEU A 116 -18.92 -33.68 25.61
CA LEU A 116 -20.16 -32.91 25.80
C LEU A 116 -20.03 -31.81 26.87
N LYS A 117 -19.31 -32.06 27.97
CA LYS A 117 -18.92 -31.02 28.94
C LYS A 117 -17.86 -30.07 28.36
N ALA A 118 -16.99 -30.57 27.48
CA ALA A 118 -15.95 -29.80 26.81
C ALA A 118 -16.54 -28.89 25.70
N MET A 119 -17.61 -29.30 25.02
CA MET A 119 -18.43 -28.41 24.17
C MET A 119 -19.03 -27.27 24.99
N LYS A 120 -19.59 -27.57 26.17
CA LYS A 120 -20.13 -26.56 27.09
C LYS A 120 -19.04 -25.65 27.69
N SER A 121 -17.81 -26.12 27.87
CA SER A 121 -16.69 -25.30 28.37
C SER A 121 -15.97 -24.53 27.26
N GLY A 122 -15.98 -25.01 26.01
CA GLY A 122 -15.42 -24.29 24.85
C GLY A 122 -16.15 -22.97 24.59
N ASP A 123 -17.49 -23.00 24.63
CA ASP A 123 -18.33 -21.79 24.52
C ASP A 123 -18.08 -20.82 25.70
N LYS A 124 -17.88 -21.36 26.90
CA LYS A 124 -17.51 -20.55 28.08
C LYS A 124 -16.13 -19.93 27.94
N ILE A 125 -15.12 -20.67 27.47
CA ILE A 125 -13.75 -20.18 27.23
C ILE A 125 -13.76 -19.07 26.18
N GLN A 126 -14.53 -19.23 25.10
CA GLN A 126 -14.70 -18.22 24.06
C GLN A 126 -15.44 -16.97 24.59
N SER A 127 -16.45 -17.16 25.43
CA SER A 127 -17.16 -16.07 26.13
C SER A 127 -16.24 -15.31 27.08
N LEU A 128 -15.43 -16.01 27.89
CA LEU A 128 -14.41 -15.43 28.76
C LEU A 128 -13.35 -14.65 27.98
N ARG A 129 -12.92 -15.16 26.82
CA ARG A 129 -12.01 -14.46 25.91
C ARG A 129 -12.61 -13.15 25.40
N SER A 130 -13.87 -13.19 24.97
CA SER A 130 -14.59 -11.99 24.51
C SER A 130 -14.73 -10.96 25.65
N ARG A 131 -15.09 -11.41 26.86
CA ARG A 131 -15.17 -10.56 28.05
C ARG A 131 -13.81 -9.97 28.44
N MET A 132 -12.72 -10.73 28.33
CA MET A 132 -11.37 -10.22 28.56
C MET A 132 -10.94 -9.17 27.53
N GLN A 133 -11.30 -9.33 26.25
CA GLN A 133 -11.05 -8.32 25.22
C GLN A 133 -11.86 -7.03 25.48
N LYS A 134 -13.10 -7.17 25.94
CA LYS A 134 -13.93 -6.04 26.37
C LYS A 134 -13.29 -5.31 27.57
N LEU A 135 -12.89 -6.05 28.61
CA LEU A 135 -12.20 -5.49 29.78
C LEU A 135 -10.90 -4.78 29.41
N ARG A 136 -10.12 -5.31 28.46
CA ARG A 136 -8.92 -4.64 27.93
C ARG A 136 -9.25 -3.28 27.36
N THR A 137 -10.33 -3.19 26.58
CA THR A 137 -10.78 -1.94 25.96
C THR A 137 -11.20 -0.94 27.03
N ASP A 138 -12.04 -1.36 27.97
CA ASP A 138 -12.62 -0.49 29.00
C ASP A 138 -11.55 0.02 29.99
N ILE A 139 -10.61 -0.84 30.38
CA ILE A 139 -9.49 -0.49 31.27
C ILE A 139 -8.55 0.49 30.58
N THR A 140 -8.21 0.25 29.31
CA THR A 140 -7.31 1.14 28.58
C THR A 140 -7.93 2.51 28.36
N ALA A 141 -9.23 2.58 28.05
CA ALA A 141 -9.98 3.83 27.97
C ALA A 141 -10.02 4.57 29.31
N ALA A 142 -10.32 3.89 30.42
CA ALA A 142 -10.33 4.47 31.75
C ALA A 142 -8.93 4.98 32.19
N ILE A 143 -7.86 4.26 31.85
CA ILE A 143 -6.47 4.69 32.11
C ILE A 143 -6.12 5.94 31.32
N LEU A 144 -6.47 6.01 30.02
CA LEU A 144 -6.22 7.19 29.20
C LEU A 144 -6.92 8.42 29.78
N VAL A 145 -8.14 8.28 30.28
CA VAL A 145 -8.90 9.34 30.96
C VAL A 145 -8.24 9.75 32.27
N CYS A 146 -7.83 8.80 33.10
CA CYS A 146 -7.14 9.09 34.35
C CYS A 146 -5.77 9.76 34.12
N LEU A 147 -5.00 9.34 33.11
CA LEU A 147 -3.73 9.96 32.74
C LEU A 147 -3.94 11.37 32.19
N TRP A 148 -4.99 11.57 31.40
CA TRP A 148 -5.36 12.86 30.84
C TRP A 148 -5.82 13.85 31.93
N GLU A 149 -6.60 13.41 32.93
CA GLU A 149 -7.01 14.23 34.07
C GLU A 149 -5.87 14.47 35.09
N GLU A 150 -4.98 13.50 35.31
CA GLU A 150 -3.79 13.65 36.18
C GLU A 150 -2.80 14.66 35.58
N SER A 151 -2.64 14.64 34.26
CA SER A 151 -1.83 15.62 33.51
C SER A 151 -2.34 17.07 33.67
N GLN A 152 -3.62 17.27 33.96
CA GLN A 152 -4.21 18.60 34.20
C GLN A 152 -4.00 19.08 35.65
N ARG A 153 -3.76 18.17 36.62
CA ARG A 153 -3.62 18.52 38.05
C ARG A 153 -2.19 18.75 38.52
N GLN A 154 -1.21 18.00 38.02
CA GLN A 154 0.15 17.99 38.58
C GLN A 154 1.18 18.62 37.64
N GLY A 155 1.18 19.94 37.55
CA GLY A 155 2.14 20.70 36.74
C GLY A 155 3.60 20.71 37.21
N ALA A 156 4.12 19.72 37.96
CA ALA A 156 5.55 19.75 38.34
C ALA A 156 6.19 18.42 38.80
N ALA A 157 5.45 17.48 39.41
CA ALA A 157 6.10 16.37 40.13
C ALA A 157 6.20 15.05 39.33
N ILE A 158 5.37 14.88 38.30
CA ILE A 158 5.48 13.76 37.35
C ILE A 158 6.43 14.16 36.20
N HIS A 159 7.43 14.99 36.47
CA HIS A 159 8.38 15.45 35.43
C HIS A 159 9.49 14.46 35.17
N GLN A 160 9.91 13.68 36.17
CA GLN A 160 11.14 12.90 36.07
C GLN A 160 10.93 11.49 35.49
N ILE A 161 9.74 10.91 35.70
CA ILE A 161 9.39 9.58 35.17
C ILE A 161 8.73 9.68 33.79
N LEU A 162 8.07 10.80 33.50
CA LEU A 162 7.51 11.07 32.18
C LEU A 162 8.47 11.84 31.27
N GLU A 163 9.64 12.30 31.72
CA GLU A 163 10.60 13.06 30.88
C GLU A 163 10.99 12.32 29.59
N THR A 164 11.00 10.98 29.62
CA THR A 164 11.25 10.11 28.47
C THR A 164 10.03 9.90 27.55
N GLN A 165 8.84 10.36 27.96
CA GLN A 165 7.57 10.27 27.22
C GLN A 165 6.91 11.66 27.00
N GLN A 166 7.51 12.74 27.53
CA GLN A 166 6.86 14.06 27.71
C GLN A 166 7.07 15.08 26.60
N ASP A 167 8.04 14.92 25.69
CA ASP A 167 8.26 15.95 24.68
C ASP A 167 7.10 16.06 23.69
N PHE A 168 6.33 14.98 23.56
CA PHE A 168 5.09 14.89 22.78
C PHE A 168 3.92 15.67 23.39
N LEU A 169 3.77 15.67 24.73
CA LEU A 169 2.65 16.33 25.41
C LEU A 169 2.97 17.79 25.78
N LYS A 170 4.25 18.14 26.02
CA LYS A 170 4.66 19.49 26.43
C LYS A 170 4.45 20.56 25.36
N THR A 171 4.60 20.24 24.07
CA THR A 171 4.57 21.25 22.99
C THR A 171 3.16 21.63 22.52
N ARG A 172 2.11 20.85 22.84
CA ARG A 172 0.72 21.14 22.38
C ARG A 172 -0.31 21.36 23.49
N VAL A 173 -0.03 21.06 24.75
CA VAL A 173 -0.98 21.33 25.84
C VAL A 173 -1.35 22.82 26.02
N PRO A 174 -0.53 23.84 25.64
CA PRO A 174 -1.00 25.24 25.72
C PRO A 174 -2.08 25.61 24.69
N THR A 175 -2.23 24.86 23.59
CA THR A 175 -3.20 25.17 22.51
C THR A 175 -4.56 24.48 22.68
N LEU A 176 -4.71 23.59 23.66
CA LEU A 176 -5.99 22.95 24.01
C LEU A 176 -6.78 23.74 25.08
N ARG A 177 -6.48 25.03 25.26
CA ARG A 177 -7.08 25.83 26.33
C ARG A 177 -8.52 26.30 26.07
N GLU A 178 -9.09 26.05 24.90
CA GLU A 178 -10.48 26.44 24.60
C GLU A 178 -11.16 25.39 23.72
N GLY A 179 -12.23 24.76 24.20
CA GLY A 179 -13.14 24.00 23.35
C GLY A 179 -13.82 22.78 24.00
N ASP A 180 -15.10 22.60 23.70
CA ASP A 180 -16.06 21.61 24.21
C ASP A 180 -15.65 20.12 24.08
N ASP A 181 -14.56 19.80 23.36
CA ASP A 181 -14.15 18.44 23.00
C ASP A 181 -13.81 17.52 24.20
N ALA A 182 -13.26 18.10 25.27
CA ALA A 182 -12.96 17.39 26.51
C ALA A 182 -14.22 16.94 27.28
N LYS A 183 -15.28 17.75 27.20
CA LYS A 183 -16.59 17.43 27.80
C LYS A 183 -17.30 16.34 27.00
N VAL A 184 -17.26 16.45 25.67
CA VAL A 184 -17.87 15.46 24.75
C VAL A 184 -17.23 14.08 24.95
N LEU A 185 -15.89 14.00 25.03
CA LEU A 185 -15.21 12.73 25.28
C LEU A 185 -15.66 12.12 26.63
N LYS A 186 -15.82 12.95 27.66
CA LYS A 186 -16.21 12.55 29.01
C LYS A 186 -17.67 12.09 29.10
N GLU A 187 -18.57 12.72 28.35
CA GLU A 187 -19.99 12.32 28.24
C GLU A 187 -20.18 11.02 27.44
N GLU A 188 -19.40 10.80 26.37
CA GLU A 188 -19.41 9.55 25.59
C GLU A 188 -18.78 8.37 26.36
N LEU A 189 -17.83 8.64 27.27
CA LEU A 189 -17.27 7.63 28.17
C LEU A 189 -18.25 7.19 29.27
N GLN A 190 -19.16 8.06 29.69
CA GLN A 190 -20.21 7.72 30.65
C GLN A 190 -21.29 6.82 30.01
N SER A 191 -21.52 6.92 28.70
CA SER A 191 -22.51 6.09 28.00
C SER A 191 -22.01 4.67 27.65
N LEU A 192 -20.71 4.39 27.73
CA LEU A 192 -20.12 3.04 27.62
C LEU A 192 -20.38 2.18 28.86
N GLY A 193 -20.66 2.79 30.01
CA GLY A 193 -20.96 2.11 31.28
C GLY A 193 -22.39 1.58 31.38
N ASP A 194 -23.32 2.13 30.60
CA ASP A 194 -24.70 1.63 30.51
C ASP A 194 -24.76 0.62 29.34
N GLY A 195 -24.86 -0.66 29.69
CA GLY A 195 -24.79 -1.80 28.76
C GLY A 195 -25.93 -1.94 27.75
N THR A 196 -26.45 -0.84 27.21
CA THR A 196 -27.60 -0.78 26.30
C THR A 196 -27.30 -0.19 24.92
N HIS A 197 -26.10 0.36 24.65
CA HIS A 197 -25.76 0.94 23.35
C HIS A 197 -24.74 0.14 22.52
N ASP A 198 -24.92 0.22 21.21
CA ASP A 198 -24.17 -0.42 20.14
C ASP A 198 -22.65 -0.11 20.26
N THR A 199 -21.91 -1.05 20.84
CA THR A 199 -20.52 -0.89 21.30
C THR A 199 -19.57 -0.50 20.16
N ARG A 200 -19.96 -0.77 18.91
CA ARG A 200 -19.21 -0.38 17.72
C ARG A 200 -19.28 1.12 17.44
N ASN A 201 -20.44 1.74 17.60
CA ASN A 201 -20.64 3.18 17.33
C ASN A 201 -19.88 4.04 18.34
N SER A 202 -19.87 3.65 19.62
CA SER A 202 -19.08 4.33 20.66
C SER A 202 -17.56 4.20 20.43
N ARG A 203 -17.10 3.04 19.93
CA ARG A 203 -15.68 2.85 19.55
C ARG A 203 -15.29 3.72 18.36
N GLN A 204 -16.17 3.84 17.37
CA GLN A 204 -15.94 4.70 16.20
C GLN A 204 -15.85 6.19 16.60
N ALA A 205 -16.77 6.67 17.44
CA ALA A 205 -16.74 8.05 17.94
C ALA A 205 -15.44 8.37 18.71
N MET A 206 -14.94 7.41 19.50
CA MET A 206 -13.67 7.56 20.22
C MET A 206 -12.47 7.62 19.27
N VAL A 207 -12.44 6.80 18.21
CA VAL A 207 -11.42 6.84 17.16
C VAL A 207 -11.45 8.19 16.45
N ASP A 208 -12.62 8.69 16.08
CA ASP A 208 -12.78 9.96 15.38
C ASP A 208 -12.28 11.14 16.21
N ASN A 209 -12.59 11.16 17.52
CA ASN A 209 -12.11 12.17 18.45
C ASN A 209 -10.60 12.08 18.70
N LEU A 210 -10.06 10.87 18.86
CA LEU A 210 -8.61 10.64 18.91
C LEU A 210 -7.93 11.07 17.61
N TRP A 211 -8.61 10.97 16.47
CA TRP A 211 -8.06 11.36 15.17
C TRP A 211 -7.94 12.88 15.00
N ARG A 212 -8.96 13.61 15.48
CA ARG A 212 -9.04 15.09 15.43
C ARG A 212 -7.95 15.78 16.26
N SER A 213 -7.50 15.15 17.34
CA SER A 213 -6.36 15.64 18.13
C SER A 213 -5.04 15.38 17.36
N GLY A 214 -4.54 16.38 16.65
CA GLY A 214 -3.41 16.23 15.73
C GLY A 214 -2.17 15.57 16.36
N TRP A 215 -1.88 14.35 15.92
CA TRP A 215 -0.77 13.52 16.39
C TRP A 215 0.51 13.80 15.58
N LYS A 216 1.68 13.78 16.24
CA LYS A 216 3.03 13.84 15.65
C LYS A 216 3.97 12.91 16.45
N PRO A 217 4.72 11.99 15.83
CA PRO A 217 5.66 11.13 16.52
C PRO A 217 6.87 11.96 16.95
N THR A 218 7.30 11.76 18.19
CA THR A 218 8.62 12.18 18.65
C THR A 218 9.65 11.10 18.34
N ASP A 219 10.88 11.53 18.07
CA ASP A 219 12.02 10.70 17.64
C ASP A 219 12.35 9.54 18.62
N ASP A 220 11.85 9.57 19.85
CA ASP A 220 12.21 8.64 20.93
C ASP A 220 11.39 7.32 21.02
N ILE A 221 10.32 7.14 20.21
CA ILE A 221 9.70 5.80 20.10
C ILE A 221 10.68 4.79 19.46
N THR A 222 11.75 5.28 18.82
CA THR A 222 12.81 4.46 18.22
C THR A 222 13.81 3.87 19.22
N ALA A 223 13.83 4.34 20.49
CA ALA A 223 14.89 4.00 21.45
C ALA A 223 14.48 3.04 22.58
N SER A 224 13.19 2.79 22.80
CA SER A 224 12.73 1.82 23.81
C SER A 224 12.44 0.48 23.16
N GLY A 225 13.11 -0.57 23.66
CA GLY A 225 13.12 -1.91 23.07
C GLY A 225 11.74 -2.49 22.77
N GLU A 226 11.73 -3.45 21.83
CA GLU A 226 10.57 -4.17 21.33
C GLU A 226 9.54 -4.45 22.44
N PRO A 227 8.35 -3.83 22.40
CA PRO A 227 7.27 -4.25 23.26
C PRO A 227 6.90 -5.70 22.91
N PRO A 228 6.65 -6.56 23.92
CA PRO A 228 6.57 -8.00 23.75
C PRO A 228 5.56 -8.37 22.66
N PHE A 229 5.97 -9.29 21.77
CA PHE A 229 5.17 -9.85 20.70
C PHE A 229 3.75 -10.23 21.20
N SER A 230 2.73 -9.46 20.80
CA SER A 230 1.33 -9.88 20.89
C SER A 230 0.96 -10.60 19.59
N ALA A 231 0.08 -11.62 19.67
CA ALA A 231 -0.42 -12.32 18.48
C ALA A 231 -1.18 -11.39 17.51
N LEU A 232 -1.70 -10.26 18.01
CA LEU A 232 -2.34 -9.19 17.24
C LEU A 232 -1.35 -8.39 16.37
N GLY A 233 -0.06 -8.34 16.72
CA GLY A 233 0.91 -7.51 16.00
C GLY A 233 1.00 -7.81 14.50
N ARG A 234 0.99 -9.10 14.12
CA ARG A 234 1.01 -9.49 12.69
C ARG A 234 -0.29 -9.12 11.96
N GLU A 235 -1.43 -9.23 12.64
CA GLU A 235 -2.72 -8.83 12.08
C GLU A 235 -2.79 -7.30 11.92
N SER A 236 -2.20 -6.54 12.85
CA SER A 236 -2.06 -5.08 12.79
C SER A 236 -1.17 -4.63 11.63
N ASP A 237 -0.04 -5.30 11.42
CA ASP A 237 0.85 -5.00 10.30
C ASP A 237 0.15 -5.23 8.95
N GLN A 238 -0.61 -6.33 8.85
CA GLN A 238 -1.39 -6.65 7.64
C GLN A 238 -2.54 -5.65 7.43
N ALA A 239 -3.28 -5.27 8.48
CA ALA A 239 -4.36 -4.29 8.36
C ALA A 239 -3.85 -2.91 7.91
N ILE A 240 -2.68 -2.49 8.38
CA ILE A 240 -2.02 -1.26 7.91
C ILE A 240 -1.63 -1.40 6.45
N LEU A 241 -1.01 -2.51 6.06
CA LEU A 241 -0.62 -2.78 4.68
C LEU A 241 -1.85 -2.73 3.74
N ASP A 242 -2.96 -3.33 4.15
CA ASP A 242 -4.22 -3.34 3.41
C ASP A 242 -4.80 -1.93 3.29
N SER A 243 -4.71 -1.12 4.36
CA SER A 243 -5.16 0.29 4.33
C SER A 243 -4.31 1.18 3.42
N LEU A 244 -3.03 0.86 3.22
CA LEU A 244 -2.13 1.58 2.30
C LEU A 244 -2.43 1.22 0.85
N SER A 245 -2.88 -0.01 0.59
CA SER A 245 -3.28 -0.48 -0.73
C SER A 245 -4.46 0.33 -1.29
N TYR A 246 -4.53 0.42 -2.61
CA TYR A 246 -5.66 1.01 -3.32
C TYR A 246 -5.90 0.21 -4.61
N GLN A 247 -7.16 0.11 -5.05
CA GLN A 247 -7.57 -0.79 -6.13
C GLN A 247 -6.69 -0.66 -7.40
N ALA A 248 -6.21 0.54 -7.71
CA ALA A 248 -5.44 0.82 -8.92
C ALA A 248 -3.91 0.82 -8.77
N ILE A 249 -3.36 0.38 -7.63
CA ILE A 249 -1.92 0.47 -7.34
C ILE A 249 -1.02 -0.22 -8.37
N SER A 250 -1.46 -1.37 -8.90
CA SER A 250 -0.74 -2.13 -9.93
C SER A 250 -1.34 -2.00 -11.34
N HIS A 251 -2.48 -1.31 -11.50
CA HIS A 251 -3.20 -1.24 -12.78
C HIS A 251 -2.32 -0.69 -13.90
N ARG A 252 -1.61 0.41 -13.62
CA ARG A 252 -0.77 1.05 -14.62
C ARG A 252 0.40 0.14 -15.01
N GLU A 253 1.07 -0.46 -14.04
CA GLU A 253 2.19 -1.37 -14.30
C GLU A 253 1.75 -2.53 -15.20
N GLU A 254 0.60 -3.14 -14.91
CA GLU A 254 0.07 -4.25 -15.71
C GLU A 254 -0.32 -3.84 -17.13
N ALA A 255 -0.89 -2.65 -17.31
CA ALA A 255 -1.28 -2.11 -18.61
C ALA A 255 -0.08 -1.79 -19.52
N ILE A 256 1.12 -1.57 -18.95
CA ILE A 256 2.33 -1.37 -19.75
C ILE A 256 2.66 -2.67 -20.50
N PRO A 257 2.81 -2.64 -21.84
CA PRO A 257 3.20 -3.82 -22.61
C PRO A 257 4.52 -4.42 -22.12
N LYS A 258 4.67 -5.74 -22.24
CA LYS A 258 5.99 -6.36 -22.01
C LYS A 258 6.93 -5.92 -23.13
N ALA A 259 8.18 -5.65 -22.77
CA ALA A 259 9.23 -5.43 -23.75
C ALA A 259 9.33 -6.63 -24.71
N HIS A 260 9.64 -6.36 -25.98
CA HIS A 260 9.92 -7.43 -26.93
C HIS A 260 11.15 -8.21 -26.45
N LYS A 261 11.19 -9.53 -26.70
CA LYS A 261 12.17 -10.46 -26.11
C LYS A 261 13.64 -10.06 -26.29
N SER A 262 13.92 -9.19 -27.25
CA SER A 262 15.25 -8.82 -27.71
C SER A 262 15.58 -7.33 -27.55
N THR A 263 14.66 -6.53 -27.00
CA THR A 263 14.81 -5.06 -26.88
C THR A 263 15.32 -4.67 -25.50
N PHE A 264 15.94 -3.49 -25.38
CA PHE A 264 16.43 -2.88 -24.13
C PHE A 264 17.56 -3.61 -23.40
N GLU A 265 18.05 -4.75 -23.89
CA GLU A 265 19.16 -5.51 -23.29
C GLU A 265 20.43 -4.67 -23.10
N TRP A 266 20.62 -3.67 -23.96
CA TRP A 266 21.75 -2.75 -23.93
C TRP A 266 21.84 -1.91 -22.64
N ILE A 267 20.75 -1.74 -21.88
CA ILE A 267 20.74 -0.96 -20.62
C ILE A 267 21.71 -1.53 -19.58
N PHE A 268 21.95 -2.85 -19.61
CA PHE A 268 22.83 -3.53 -18.68
C PHE A 268 24.29 -3.63 -19.17
N SER A 269 24.63 -2.95 -20.27
CA SER A 269 26.01 -2.87 -20.74
C SER A 269 26.84 -1.94 -19.87
N SER A 270 27.95 -2.43 -19.32
CA SER A 270 28.86 -1.64 -18.48
C SER A 270 29.60 -0.56 -19.29
N ASN A 271 29.89 -0.81 -20.57
CA ASN A 271 30.58 0.15 -21.43
C ASN A 271 29.68 0.52 -22.62
N PRO A 272 28.80 1.53 -22.44
CA PRO A 272 27.88 1.93 -23.49
C PRO A 272 28.65 2.53 -24.67
N ARG A 273 28.43 2.00 -25.87
CA ARG A 273 28.92 2.62 -27.11
C ARG A 273 28.05 3.86 -27.42
N GLY A 274 28.29 4.99 -26.73
CA GLY A 274 27.52 6.22 -26.94
C GLY A 274 27.67 7.27 -25.83
N HIS A 275 26.98 8.40 -26.00
CA HIS A 275 26.96 9.54 -25.07
C HIS A 275 25.86 9.37 -23.99
N TRP A 276 25.89 8.28 -23.23
CA TRP A 276 24.96 8.10 -22.09
C TRP A 276 25.66 7.39 -20.93
N ASP A 277 25.19 7.66 -19.71
CA ASP A 277 25.84 7.18 -18.49
C ASP A 277 25.48 5.72 -18.18
N SER A 278 26.47 4.89 -17.88
CA SER A 278 26.28 3.46 -17.64
C SER A 278 25.35 3.21 -16.43
N PHE A 279 24.20 2.58 -16.69
CA PHE A 279 23.20 2.28 -15.65
C PHE A 279 23.74 1.32 -14.57
N PRO A 280 24.47 0.23 -14.90
CA PRO A 280 25.09 -0.63 -13.89
C PRO A 280 26.13 0.09 -13.03
N GLU A 281 26.96 0.95 -13.65
CA GLU A 281 27.99 1.70 -12.93
C GLU A 281 27.38 2.76 -12.01
N TRP A 282 26.30 3.42 -12.43
CA TRP A 282 25.54 4.31 -11.56
C TRP A 282 24.98 3.57 -10.33
N LEU A 283 24.34 2.41 -10.56
CA LEU A 283 23.66 1.67 -9.49
C LEU A 283 24.66 1.15 -8.45
N THR A 284 25.77 0.59 -8.92
CA THR A 284 26.81 -0.03 -8.07
C THR A 284 27.89 0.93 -7.62
N GLY A 285 27.98 2.12 -8.23
CA GLY A 285 28.97 3.14 -7.92
C GLY A 285 28.72 3.83 -6.58
N SER A 286 29.56 4.82 -6.27
CA SER A 286 29.49 5.59 -5.01
C SER A 286 28.67 6.88 -5.10
N ALA A 287 28.34 7.34 -6.32
CA ALA A 287 27.56 8.55 -6.53
C ALA A 287 26.13 8.37 -5.98
N ARG A 288 25.55 9.42 -5.39
CA ARG A 288 24.18 9.41 -4.81
C ARG A 288 23.15 10.15 -5.68
N GLU A 289 23.51 10.37 -6.93
CA GLU A 289 22.68 11.12 -7.86
C GLU A 289 21.55 10.24 -8.37
N ASN A 290 20.47 10.88 -8.83
CA ASN A 290 19.38 10.17 -9.49
C ASN A 290 19.84 9.69 -10.86
N TYR A 291 19.32 8.55 -11.32
CA TYR A 291 19.41 8.22 -12.74
C TYR A 291 18.20 8.75 -13.47
N TRP A 292 18.38 9.49 -14.56
CA TRP A 292 17.28 10.07 -15.32
C TRP A 292 17.14 9.42 -16.70
N ILE A 293 16.03 8.71 -16.90
CA ILE A 293 15.61 8.17 -18.19
C ILE A 293 14.69 9.20 -18.85
N THR A 294 15.22 9.94 -19.81
CA THR A 294 14.45 10.94 -20.55
C THR A 294 14.11 10.46 -21.95
N GLY A 295 13.09 11.09 -22.55
CA GLY A 295 12.85 10.90 -23.96
C GLY A 295 11.49 11.31 -24.48
N LYS A 296 11.34 11.29 -25.80
CA LYS A 296 10.11 11.63 -26.52
C LYS A 296 8.89 10.85 -26.01
N PRO A 297 7.68 11.42 -26.09
CA PRO A 297 6.46 10.66 -25.87
C PRO A 297 6.40 9.44 -26.80
N GLY A 298 5.96 8.28 -26.29
CA GLY A 298 5.88 7.05 -27.07
C GLY A 298 7.22 6.36 -27.39
N SER A 299 8.36 6.83 -26.88
CA SER A 299 9.68 6.19 -27.09
C SER A 299 9.90 4.89 -26.31
N GLY A 300 8.99 4.52 -25.40
CA GLY A 300 9.07 3.27 -24.64
C GLY A 300 9.64 3.38 -23.22
N LYS A 301 9.68 4.58 -22.62
CA LYS A 301 10.22 4.80 -21.25
C LYS A 301 9.58 3.89 -20.20
N SER A 302 8.25 3.87 -20.13
CA SER A 302 7.52 3.01 -19.19
C SER A 302 7.79 1.53 -19.43
N THR A 303 7.92 1.12 -20.71
CA THR A 303 8.29 -0.25 -21.09
C THR A 303 9.70 -0.60 -20.62
N LEU A 304 10.66 0.32 -20.76
CA LEU A 304 12.03 0.16 -20.25
C LEU A 304 12.04 0.08 -18.71
N MET A 305 11.31 0.96 -18.02
CA MET A 305 11.22 0.95 -16.56
C MET A 305 10.65 -0.38 -16.03
N LYS A 306 9.59 -0.88 -16.66
CA LYS A 306 9.02 -2.21 -16.35
C LYS A 306 9.99 -3.35 -16.65
N PHE A 307 10.73 -3.25 -17.77
CA PHE A 307 11.77 -4.23 -18.12
C PHE A 307 12.89 -4.26 -17.06
N ILE A 308 13.38 -3.11 -16.62
CA ILE A 308 14.39 -3.00 -15.56
C ILE A 308 13.88 -3.65 -14.27
N ALA A 309 12.69 -3.24 -13.80
CA ALA A 309 12.09 -3.76 -12.56
C ALA A 309 11.94 -5.30 -12.56
N GLY A 310 11.55 -5.87 -13.70
CA GLY A 310 11.34 -7.31 -13.86
C GLY A 310 12.63 -8.13 -14.13
N SER A 311 13.76 -7.48 -14.42
CA SER A 311 14.97 -8.16 -14.89
C SER A 311 15.76 -8.82 -13.76
N GLU A 312 16.11 -10.10 -13.94
CA GLU A 312 17.02 -10.81 -13.03
C GLU A 312 18.44 -10.20 -13.01
N ARG A 313 18.88 -9.58 -14.10
CA ARG A 313 20.17 -8.87 -14.12
C ARG A 313 20.13 -7.64 -13.22
N PHE A 314 19.03 -6.89 -13.25
CA PHE A 314 18.84 -5.75 -12.36
C PHE A 314 18.83 -6.19 -10.90
N LYS A 315 18.06 -7.22 -10.55
CA LYS A 315 18.02 -7.76 -9.18
C LYS A 315 19.41 -8.18 -8.68
N ARG A 316 20.23 -8.79 -9.54
CA ARG A 316 21.64 -9.12 -9.22
C ARG A 316 22.48 -7.88 -8.98
N LEU A 317 22.35 -6.83 -9.80
CA LEU A 317 23.08 -5.58 -9.60
C LEU A 317 22.68 -4.89 -8.28
N VAL A 318 21.38 -4.90 -7.95
CA VAL A 318 20.88 -4.37 -6.67
C VAL A 318 21.43 -5.19 -5.49
N ALA A 319 21.46 -6.52 -5.59
CA ALA A 319 22.05 -7.37 -4.56
C ALA A 319 23.54 -7.08 -4.36
N THR A 320 24.31 -6.92 -5.45
CA THR A 320 25.72 -6.53 -5.38
C THR A 320 25.91 -5.17 -4.72
N TRP A 321 25.09 -4.17 -5.06
CA TRP A 321 25.15 -2.85 -4.44
C TRP A 321 24.77 -2.90 -2.95
N SER A 322 23.76 -3.69 -2.59
CA SER A 322 23.26 -3.77 -1.22
C SER A 322 24.20 -4.54 -0.28
N GLY A 323 25.01 -5.45 -0.81
CA GLY A 323 25.87 -6.33 -0.02
C GLY A 323 25.03 -7.20 0.93
N ASP A 324 25.42 -7.24 2.19
CA ASP A 324 24.75 -8.04 3.24
C ASP A 324 23.50 -7.36 3.82
N ILE A 325 23.22 -6.10 3.45
CA ILE A 325 22.06 -5.36 3.94
C ILE A 325 20.82 -5.81 3.14
N PRO A 326 19.69 -6.13 3.79
CA PRO A 326 18.46 -6.45 3.07
C PRO A 326 17.98 -5.25 2.25
N TYR A 327 17.33 -5.50 1.10
CA TYR A 327 16.87 -4.45 0.20
C TYR A 327 15.43 -4.62 -0.27
N VAL A 328 14.82 -3.51 -0.69
CA VAL A 328 13.53 -3.45 -1.37
C VAL A 328 13.71 -2.70 -2.70
N ILE A 329 13.15 -3.26 -3.76
CA ILE A 329 12.94 -2.54 -5.03
C ILE A 329 11.48 -2.06 -4.99
N ALA A 330 11.30 -0.75 -4.89
CA ALA A 330 9.99 -0.11 -4.91
C ALA A 330 9.74 0.53 -6.27
N THR A 331 8.59 0.26 -6.87
CA THR A 331 8.18 0.81 -8.16
C THR A 331 6.99 1.75 -8.01
N PHE A 332 6.94 2.82 -8.80
CA PHE A 332 5.76 3.64 -8.94
C PHE A 332 5.60 4.06 -10.41
N PHE A 333 4.49 3.66 -11.02
CA PHE A 333 4.17 4.00 -12.41
C PHE A 333 3.04 5.00 -12.42
N SER A 334 3.40 6.27 -12.62
CA SER A 334 2.42 7.36 -12.66
C SER A 334 1.56 7.27 -13.91
N TRP A 335 0.29 7.66 -13.80
CA TRP A 335 -0.63 7.69 -14.92
C TRP A 335 -1.59 8.87 -14.86
N GLN A 336 -1.40 9.86 -15.74
CA GLN A 336 -2.21 11.08 -15.71
C GLN A 336 -3.69 10.81 -16.04
N ALA A 337 -3.95 9.89 -16.98
CA ALA A 337 -5.29 9.45 -17.37
C ALA A 337 -5.88 8.39 -16.42
N GLY A 338 -5.14 8.01 -15.37
CA GLY A 338 -5.60 7.13 -14.30
C GLY A 338 -6.33 7.87 -13.17
N LEU A 339 -6.55 7.16 -12.07
CA LEU A 339 -7.16 7.72 -10.86
C LEU A 339 -6.23 8.72 -10.16
N GLU A 340 -6.79 9.56 -9.29
CA GLU A 340 -6.04 10.61 -8.59
C GLU A 340 -4.79 10.08 -7.85
N LEU A 341 -4.92 8.97 -7.12
CA LEU A 341 -3.77 8.34 -6.44
C LEU A 341 -2.68 7.84 -7.40
N GLN A 342 -2.99 7.55 -8.66
CA GLN A 342 -1.98 7.14 -9.64
C GLN A 342 -1.16 8.31 -10.18
N ARG A 343 -1.48 9.55 -9.82
CA ARG A 343 -0.78 10.76 -10.26
C ARG A 343 -0.42 11.72 -9.12
N SER A 344 -0.69 11.36 -7.86
CA SER A 344 -0.46 12.24 -6.72
C SER A 344 0.73 11.80 -5.86
N SER A 345 1.32 12.77 -5.14
CA SER A 345 2.35 12.50 -4.13
C SER A 345 1.85 11.53 -3.06
N ALA A 346 0.59 11.65 -2.64
CA ALA A 346 -0.02 10.74 -1.68
C ALA A 346 0.02 9.28 -2.15
N GLY A 347 -0.35 9.01 -3.41
CA GLY A 347 -0.32 7.66 -3.96
C GLY A 347 1.09 7.12 -4.18
N PHE A 348 2.05 8.00 -4.52
CA PHE A 348 3.48 7.66 -4.54
C PHE A 348 3.97 7.21 -3.16
N VAL A 349 3.69 7.97 -2.10
CA VAL A 349 4.10 7.63 -0.73
C VAL A 349 3.40 6.36 -0.23
N ARG A 350 2.09 6.21 -0.47
CA ARG A 350 1.35 4.98 -0.14
C ARG A 350 1.95 3.75 -0.80
N SER A 351 2.30 3.86 -2.08
CA SER A 351 2.91 2.76 -2.84
C SER A 351 4.29 2.39 -2.30
N MET A 352 5.10 3.39 -1.95
CA MET A 352 6.42 3.17 -1.35
C MET A 352 6.31 2.49 0.01
N LEU A 353 5.45 3.00 0.90
CA LEU A 353 5.22 2.42 2.23
C LEU A 353 4.69 0.98 2.12
N SER A 354 3.68 0.76 1.28
CA SER A 354 3.09 -0.56 1.06
C SER A 354 4.12 -1.59 0.59
N GLN A 355 4.96 -1.26 -0.40
CA GLN A 355 5.99 -2.18 -0.90
C GLN A 355 7.08 -2.45 0.13
N CYS A 356 7.49 -1.45 0.91
CA CYS A 356 8.48 -1.62 1.97
C CYS A 356 7.93 -2.49 3.12
N ILE A 357 6.72 -2.19 3.60
CA ILE A 357 6.06 -2.93 4.69
C ILE A 357 5.75 -4.36 4.25
N SER A 358 5.31 -4.59 3.01
CA SER A 358 5.06 -5.93 2.48
C SER A 358 6.31 -6.81 2.54
N LYS A 359 7.51 -6.24 2.28
CA LYS A 359 8.78 -6.96 2.37
C LYS A 359 9.31 -7.08 3.78
N LYS A 360 9.01 -6.12 4.65
CA LYS A 360 9.47 -6.07 6.03
C LYS A 360 8.33 -5.58 6.94
N PRO A 361 7.44 -6.48 7.38
CA PRO A 361 6.23 -6.13 8.14
C PRO A 361 6.51 -5.31 9.41
N ASP A 362 7.65 -5.54 10.06
CA ASP A 362 8.10 -4.78 11.24
C ASP A 362 8.23 -3.26 10.99
N LEU A 363 8.25 -2.82 9.73
CA LEU A 363 8.20 -1.40 9.37
C LEU A 363 6.82 -0.78 9.64
N ALA A 364 5.72 -1.53 9.61
CA ALA A 364 4.38 -1.00 9.83
C ALA A 364 4.28 -0.34 11.22
N ARG A 365 4.76 -1.03 12.24
CA ARG A 365 4.81 -0.53 13.62
C ARG A 365 5.62 0.76 13.76
N ARG A 366 6.75 0.85 13.05
CA ARG A 366 7.64 2.02 13.10
C ARG A 366 7.10 3.19 12.30
N CYS A 367 6.69 2.96 11.05
CA CYS A 367 6.29 4.02 10.13
C CYS A 367 4.88 4.53 10.44
N CYS A 368 4.00 3.67 10.95
CA CYS A 368 2.60 3.98 11.17
C CYS A 368 2.15 3.74 12.64
N PRO A 369 2.86 4.28 13.65
CA PRO A 369 2.67 3.87 15.04
C PRO A 369 1.30 4.27 15.59
N ARG A 370 0.69 5.36 15.08
CA ARG A 370 -0.68 5.76 15.45
C ARG A 370 -1.72 4.72 15.04
N ARG A 371 -1.75 4.37 13.74
CA ARG A 371 -2.64 3.34 13.18
C ARG A 371 -2.42 2.00 13.88
N TRP A 372 -1.16 1.61 14.06
CA TRP A 372 -0.80 0.38 14.74
C TRP A 372 -1.32 0.33 16.18
N SER A 373 -1.13 1.42 16.95
CA SER A 373 -1.62 1.51 18.33
C SER A 373 -3.14 1.43 18.40
N ILE A 374 -3.84 2.05 17.46
CA ILE A 374 -5.31 2.04 17.43
C ILE A 374 -5.84 0.64 17.12
N TYR A 375 -5.25 -0.10 16.18
CA TYR A 375 -5.61 -1.51 15.97
C TYR A 375 -5.29 -2.38 17.19
N GLU A 376 -4.17 -2.13 17.87
CA GLU A 376 -3.80 -2.85 19.09
C GLU A 376 -4.75 -2.56 20.28
N ILE A 377 -5.34 -1.36 20.33
CA ILE A 377 -6.24 -0.92 21.41
C ILE A 377 -7.70 -1.33 21.13
N PHE A 378 -8.18 -1.07 19.91
CA PHE A 378 -9.59 -1.19 19.54
C PHE A 378 -9.90 -2.39 18.65
N GLY A 379 -8.89 -3.15 18.20
CA GLY A 379 -9.07 -4.27 17.27
C GLY A 379 -9.40 -3.80 15.85
N PHE A 380 -9.86 -4.74 15.01
CA PHE A 380 -10.07 -4.53 13.57
C PHE A 380 -11.52 -4.19 13.17
N ASP A 381 -12.45 -4.16 14.12
CA ASP A 381 -13.88 -3.89 13.85
C ASP A 381 -14.20 -2.39 13.67
N ILE A 382 -13.18 -1.54 13.75
CA ILE A 382 -13.26 -0.07 13.61
C ILE A 382 -12.81 0.37 12.22
N GLU A 383 -13.45 1.40 11.69
CA GLU A 383 -13.03 2.03 10.45
C GLU A 383 -12.06 3.17 10.77
N LEU A 384 -10.83 3.08 10.25
CA LEU A 384 -9.87 4.16 10.40
C LEU A 384 -10.12 5.24 9.35
N PRO A 385 -9.92 6.53 9.71
CA PRO A 385 -9.98 7.61 8.74
C PRO A 385 -9.02 7.39 7.56
N GLU A 386 -9.38 7.99 6.43
CA GLU A 386 -8.54 7.99 5.23
C GLU A 386 -7.15 8.57 5.52
N TRP A 387 -6.16 8.12 4.74
CA TRP A 387 -4.80 8.60 4.84
C TRP A 387 -4.73 10.08 4.46
N THR A 388 -4.24 10.90 5.40
CA THR A 388 -3.98 12.31 5.13
C THR A 388 -2.56 12.50 4.60
N GLU A 389 -2.34 13.55 3.80
CA GLU A 389 -1.01 13.88 3.27
C GLU A 389 0.03 14.09 4.38
N SER A 390 -0.36 14.70 5.50
CA SER A 390 0.52 14.92 6.65
C SER A 390 0.94 13.60 7.30
N GLU A 391 0.00 12.66 7.48
CA GLU A 391 0.27 11.34 8.03
C GLU A 391 1.19 10.52 7.11
N LEU A 392 0.98 10.59 5.80
CA LEU A 392 1.81 9.90 4.81
C LEU A 392 3.24 10.46 4.79
N ARG A 393 3.40 11.78 4.73
CA ARG A 393 4.73 12.42 4.77
C ARG A 393 5.50 12.04 6.01
N GLN A 394 4.85 12.08 7.16
CA GLN A 394 5.47 11.73 8.41
C GLN A 394 5.82 10.24 8.51
N SER A 395 4.99 9.35 7.95
CA SER A 395 5.30 7.92 7.84
C SER A 395 6.50 7.68 6.92
N LEU A 396 6.59 8.44 5.82
CA LEU A 396 7.74 8.42 4.92
C LEU A 396 9.00 8.92 5.62
N ASP A 397 8.93 10.03 6.33
CA ASP A 397 10.06 10.59 7.08
C ASP A 397 10.61 9.54 8.05
N VAL A 398 9.75 8.83 8.79
CA VAL A 398 10.17 7.75 9.71
C VAL A 398 10.80 6.56 8.98
N LEU A 399 10.28 6.17 7.81
CA LEU A 399 10.88 5.12 6.97
C LEU A 399 12.31 5.49 6.52
N LEU A 400 12.53 6.79 6.31
CA LEU A 400 13.77 7.39 5.82
C LEU A 400 14.72 7.82 6.96
N SER A 401 14.22 7.97 8.18
CA SER A 401 14.99 8.38 9.37
C SER A 401 16.11 7.40 9.71
N GLY A 402 17.20 7.92 10.29
CA GLY A 402 18.38 7.13 10.66
C GLY A 402 19.34 6.82 9.51
N ARG A 403 19.12 7.41 8.33
CA ARG A 403 19.96 7.26 7.12
C ARG A 403 20.83 8.49 6.82
N SER A 404 20.86 9.45 7.72
CA SER A 404 21.66 10.67 7.58
C SER A 404 23.10 10.46 8.05
N SER A 405 24.05 10.91 7.23
CA SER A 405 25.47 10.69 7.42
C SER A 405 26.02 11.43 8.65
N GLN A 406 26.05 10.78 9.82
CA GLN A 406 27.15 11.00 10.77
C GLN A 406 28.20 9.91 10.57
N ARG A 407 29.26 10.27 9.85
CA ARG A 407 30.48 9.46 9.76
C ARG A 407 31.00 9.17 11.17
N GLY A 408 31.06 7.89 11.54
CA GLY A 408 32.01 7.41 12.54
C GLY A 408 31.47 6.89 13.87
N GLN A 409 30.15 6.76 14.06
CA GLN A 409 29.59 6.05 15.22
C GLN A 409 28.79 4.84 14.72
N PRO A 410 29.20 3.59 15.04
CA PRO A 410 28.32 2.45 14.85
C PRO A 410 27.09 2.67 15.73
N SER A 411 25.91 2.80 15.14
CA SER A 411 24.66 2.88 15.90
C SER A 411 24.55 1.61 16.75
N ALA A 412 24.70 1.78 18.07
CA ALA A 412 24.68 0.71 19.07
C ALA A 412 23.27 0.11 19.30
N SER A 413 22.28 0.53 18.52
CA SER A 413 20.94 -0.04 18.52
C SER A 413 20.70 -0.71 17.18
N GLY A 414 20.40 -2.02 17.19
CA GLY A 414 20.20 -2.89 16.03
C GLY A 414 18.99 -2.54 15.15
N SER A 415 18.84 -1.27 14.74
CA SER A 415 17.90 -0.83 13.72
C SER A 415 18.32 -1.43 12.38
N GLN A 416 17.72 -2.57 12.11
CA GLN A 416 17.89 -3.43 10.95
C GLN A 416 17.81 -2.61 9.64
N GLN A 417 18.98 -2.14 9.15
CA GLN A 417 19.14 -1.29 7.95
C GLN A 417 18.45 -1.95 6.76
N LEU A 418 17.75 -1.14 5.95
CA LEU A 418 17.07 -1.60 4.74
C LEU A 418 17.43 -0.68 3.57
N ASN A 419 18.10 -1.23 2.57
CA ASN A 419 18.41 -0.49 1.35
C ASN A 419 17.18 -0.41 0.43
N ILE A 420 16.98 0.72 -0.24
CA ILE A 420 15.83 0.94 -1.10
C ILE A 420 16.30 1.36 -2.49
N VAL A 421 15.84 0.65 -3.51
CA VAL A 421 15.95 1.11 -4.90
C VAL A 421 14.56 1.53 -5.36
N LEU A 422 14.43 2.81 -5.72
CA LEU A 422 13.18 3.41 -6.12
C LEU A 422 13.18 3.65 -7.64
N LEU A 423 12.21 3.06 -8.33
CA LEU A 423 11.95 3.25 -9.75
C LEU A 423 10.65 4.05 -9.91
N VAL A 424 10.75 5.32 -10.32
CA VAL A 424 9.58 6.20 -10.51
C VAL A 424 9.42 6.52 -11.99
N ASP A 425 8.40 5.95 -12.61
CA ASP A 425 8.09 6.19 -14.02
C ASP A 425 7.07 7.32 -14.17
N GLY A 426 7.37 8.26 -15.07
CA GLY A 426 6.45 9.31 -15.50
C GLY A 426 6.31 10.46 -14.50
N LEU A 427 7.42 11.12 -14.14
CA LEU A 427 7.33 12.32 -13.28
C LEU A 427 6.48 13.44 -13.90
N ASP A 428 6.45 13.54 -15.23
CA ASP A 428 5.62 14.49 -15.97
C ASP A 428 4.12 14.11 -15.98
N GLU A 429 3.75 12.94 -15.47
CA GLU A 429 2.36 12.51 -15.33
C GLU A 429 1.74 12.95 -14.00
N PHE A 430 2.54 13.41 -13.03
CA PHE A 430 2.06 13.80 -11.71
C PHE A 430 1.19 15.06 -11.78
N SER A 431 0.13 15.08 -10.98
CA SER A 431 -0.66 16.28 -10.71
C SER A 431 0.03 17.15 -9.66
N GLY A 432 -0.09 18.47 -9.80
CA GLY A 432 0.43 19.44 -8.84
C GLY A 432 1.79 20.03 -9.22
N SER A 433 2.57 20.42 -8.20
CA SER A 433 3.85 21.11 -8.38
C SER A 433 4.98 20.14 -8.71
N HIS A 434 5.39 20.07 -9.97
CA HIS A 434 6.56 19.28 -10.40
C HIS A 434 7.85 19.70 -9.69
N LYS A 435 7.97 20.96 -9.27
CA LYS A 435 9.13 21.46 -8.50
C LYS A 435 9.20 20.83 -7.11
N GLU A 436 8.06 20.71 -6.43
CA GLU A 436 7.99 20.06 -5.12
C GLU A 436 8.28 18.56 -5.23
N LEU A 437 7.76 17.90 -6.26
CA LEU A 437 8.05 16.49 -6.53
C LEU A 437 9.55 16.26 -6.78
N VAL A 438 10.18 17.10 -7.60
CA VAL A 438 11.63 17.05 -7.84
C VAL A 438 12.42 17.27 -6.54
N SER A 439 12.00 18.22 -5.68
CA SER A 439 12.63 18.43 -4.39
C SER A 439 12.55 17.18 -3.52
N LEU A 440 11.34 16.61 -3.36
CA LEU A 440 11.10 15.41 -2.58
C LEU A 440 12.00 14.24 -3.05
N ILE A 441 12.04 13.98 -4.35
CA ILE A 441 12.84 12.90 -4.92
C ILE A 441 14.34 13.13 -4.69
N LYS A 442 14.83 14.37 -4.83
CA LYS A 442 16.23 14.72 -4.55
C LYS A 442 16.58 14.62 -3.07
N ASP A 443 15.64 14.94 -2.19
CA ASP A 443 15.86 14.82 -0.75
C ASP A 443 15.94 13.34 -0.34
N ILE A 444 15.09 12.49 -0.93
CA ILE A 444 15.14 11.03 -0.76
C ILE A 444 16.49 10.45 -1.24
N SER A 445 16.99 10.87 -2.40
CA SER A 445 18.20 10.26 -2.98
C SER A 445 19.51 10.65 -2.31
N ARG A 446 19.53 11.73 -1.51
CA ARG A 446 20.71 12.13 -0.72
C ARG A 446 20.98 11.18 0.45
N LEU A 447 19.98 10.43 0.89
CA LEU A 447 20.05 9.54 2.05
C LEU A 447 20.88 8.29 1.77
N ASP A 448 21.53 7.78 2.82
CA ASP A 448 22.30 6.55 2.74
C ASP A 448 21.40 5.33 2.50
N GLY A 449 21.87 4.39 1.68
CA GLY A 449 21.14 3.18 1.36
C GLY A 449 19.93 3.39 0.44
N ILE A 450 19.90 4.48 -0.34
CA ILE A 450 18.84 4.74 -1.33
C ILE A 450 19.42 4.98 -2.71
N ARG A 451 18.81 4.36 -3.73
CA ARG A 451 19.08 4.58 -5.16
C ARG A 451 17.78 4.96 -5.84
N VAL A 452 17.79 6.02 -6.64
CA VAL A 452 16.57 6.52 -7.29
C VAL A 452 16.77 6.64 -8.79
N CYS A 453 15.97 5.91 -9.56
CA CYS A 453 15.88 6.05 -11.01
C CYS A 453 14.50 6.62 -11.35
N VAL A 454 14.50 7.71 -12.12
CA VAL A 454 13.29 8.42 -12.53
C VAL A 454 13.18 8.44 -14.04
N SER A 455 11.95 8.40 -14.56
CA SER A 455 11.67 8.65 -15.96
C SER A 455 10.77 9.87 -16.15
N SER A 456 10.99 10.64 -17.21
CA SER A 456 10.08 11.71 -17.61
C SER A 456 10.24 12.16 -19.07
N ARG A 457 9.31 12.98 -19.55
CA ARG A 457 9.51 13.83 -20.75
C ARG A 457 10.59 14.90 -20.46
N PRO A 458 11.30 15.40 -21.49
CA PRO A 458 12.34 16.42 -21.34
C PRO A 458 11.76 17.83 -21.14
N TRP A 459 10.77 17.99 -20.25
CA TRP A 459 10.27 19.32 -19.89
C TRP A 459 11.34 20.10 -19.12
N ASN A 460 11.36 21.42 -19.27
CA ASN A 460 12.40 22.28 -18.69
C ASN A 460 12.60 22.04 -17.18
N VAL A 461 11.51 21.85 -16.42
CA VAL A 461 11.59 21.58 -14.97
C VAL A 461 12.41 20.33 -14.63
N PHE A 462 12.36 19.29 -15.46
CA PHE A 462 13.13 18.06 -15.26
C PHE A 462 14.51 18.16 -15.90
N ALA A 463 14.62 18.78 -17.07
CA ALA A 463 15.90 19.03 -17.72
C ALA A 463 16.81 19.86 -16.82
N ASP A 464 16.33 20.98 -16.28
CA ASP A 464 17.08 21.83 -15.36
C ASP A 464 17.45 21.08 -14.07
N ALA A 465 16.56 20.20 -13.59
CA ALA A 465 16.78 19.44 -12.37
C ALA A 465 17.80 18.32 -12.51
N TYR A 466 17.85 17.64 -13.65
CA TYR A 466 18.61 16.39 -13.87
C TYR A 466 19.72 16.53 -14.93
N ALA A 467 19.97 17.71 -15.48
CA ALA A 467 21.00 17.94 -16.50
C ALA A 467 22.42 17.51 -16.09
N ARG A 468 22.71 17.44 -14.78
CA ARG A 468 24.03 17.07 -14.24
C ARG A 468 24.05 15.70 -13.57
N THR A 469 22.96 14.95 -13.65
CA THR A 469 22.88 13.61 -13.08
C THR A 469 23.04 12.56 -14.18
N PRO A 470 23.49 11.34 -13.85
CA PRO A 470 23.55 10.25 -14.81
C PRO A 470 22.25 10.08 -15.57
N SER A 471 22.31 10.05 -16.89
CA SER A 471 21.09 10.04 -17.71
C SER A 471 21.26 9.31 -19.03
N LEU A 472 20.11 8.93 -19.60
CA LEU A 472 20.01 8.45 -20.97
C LEU A 472 18.81 9.08 -21.67
N LYS A 473 18.93 9.26 -22.99
CA LYS A 473 17.86 9.74 -23.86
C LYS A 473 17.38 8.61 -24.76
N LEU A 474 16.19 8.10 -24.48
CA LEU A 474 15.75 6.81 -24.99
C LEU A 474 15.62 6.76 -26.52
N GLU A 475 15.07 7.79 -27.15
CA GLU A 475 14.90 7.85 -28.62
C GLU A 475 16.21 7.76 -29.40
N ASN A 476 17.35 8.05 -28.77
CA ASN A 476 18.66 7.92 -29.41
C ASN A 476 19.20 6.48 -29.37
N LEU A 477 18.60 5.63 -28.53
CA LEU A 477 19.09 4.27 -28.24
C LEU A 477 18.15 3.18 -28.77
N THR A 478 16.93 3.55 -29.17
CA THR A 478 15.90 2.60 -29.62
C THR A 478 16.02 2.21 -31.09
N ARG A 479 16.91 2.82 -31.90
CA ARG A 479 16.98 2.54 -33.35
C ARG A 479 17.17 1.06 -33.68
N ASN A 480 18.14 0.40 -33.05
CA ASN A 480 18.41 -1.03 -33.30
C ASN A 480 17.28 -1.93 -32.77
N ASP A 481 16.72 -1.57 -31.62
CA ASP A 481 15.57 -2.28 -31.04
C ASP A 481 14.34 -2.18 -31.94
N ILE A 482 14.08 -0.99 -32.52
CA ILE A 482 13.02 -0.74 -33.50
C ILE A 482 13.25 -1.57 -34.77
N LEU A 483 14.46 -1.57 -35.31
CA LEU A 483 14.80 -2.39 -36.49
C LEU A 483 14.51 -3.87 -36.23
N GLN A 484 14.93 -4.39 -35.08
CA GLN A 484 14.68 -5.78 -34.71
C GLN A 484 13.20 -6.07 -34.53
N PHE A 485 12.44 -5.14 -33.95
CA PHE A 485 10.99 -5.25 -33.82
C PHE A 485 10.31 -5.28 -35.20
N VAL A 486 10.63 -4.34 -36.10
CA VAL A 486 10.07 -4.29 -37.47
C VAL A 486 10.38 -5.59 -38.19
N ARG A 487 11.64 -6.00 -38.20
CA ARG A 487 12.12 -7.22 -38.83
C ARG A 487 11.39 -8.45 -38.31
N SER A 488 11.29 -8.62 -36.99
CA SER A 488 10.61 -9.78 -36.39
C SER A 488 9.12 -9.86 -36.75
N ASN A 489 8.44 -8.72 -36.89
CA ASN A 489 7.02 -8.72 -37.29
C ASN A 489 6.86 -9.02 -38.78
N PHE A 490 7.69 -8.40 -39.62
CA PHE A 490 7.66 -8.57 -41.07
C PHE A 490 8.05 -10.01 -41.46
N GLU A 491 9.15 -10.55 -40.94
CA GLU A 491 9.59 -11.93 -41.19
C GLU A 491 8.62 -13.00 -40.63
N SER A 492 7.71 -12.63 -39.74
CA SER A 492 6.65 -13.53 -39.26
C SER A 492 5.41 -13.58 -40.16
N HIS A 493 5.32 -12.69 -41.16
CA HIS A 493 4.16 -12.56 -42.03
C HIS A 493 4.43 -13.21 -43.39
N SER A 494 3.58 -14.16 -43.81
CA SER A 494 3.77 -14.91 -45.07
C SER A 494 3.87 -14.00 -46.29
N GLY A 495 2.97 -13.01 -46.39
CA GLY A 495 2.98 -12.07 -47.52
C GLY A 495 4.28 -11.26 -47.63
N PHE A 496 4.95 -10.97 -46.50
CA PHE A 496 6.25 -10.29 -46.56
C PHE A 496 7.37 -11.24 -46.96
N LEU A 497 7.34 -12.50 -46.52
CA LEU A 497 8.33 -13.50 -46.93
C LEU A 497 8.30 -13.72 -48.45
N ASP A 498 7.11 -13.86 -49.03
CA ASP A 498 6.94 -14.01 -50.48
C ASP A 498 7.44 -12.77 -51.22
N LEU A 499 7.09 -11.58 -50.75
CA LEU A 499 7.51 -10.31 -51.33
C LEU A 499 9.02 -10.08 -51.22
N SER A 500 9.63 -10.39 -50.06
CA SER A 500 11.07 -10.27 -49.82
C SER A 500 11.87 -11.28 -50.65
N ALA A 501 11.32 -12.45 -50.94
CA ALA A 501 11.95 -13.41 -51.84
C ALA A 501 12.03 -12.92 -53.29
N VAL A 502 11.06 -12.11 -53.73
CA VAL A 502 11.03 -11.52 -55.08
C VAL A 502 11.83 -10.21 -55.15
N PHE A 503 11.74 -9.37 -54.13
CA PHE A 503 12.31 -8.01 -54.09
C PHE A 503 13.06 -7.76 -52.77
N PRO A 504 14.23 -8.41 -52.58
CA PRO A 504 14.93 -8.37 -51.29
C PRO A 504 15.46 -6.97 -50.94
N THR A 505 15.95 -6.23 -51.93
CA THR A 505 16.54 -4.89 -51.70
C THR A 505 15.46 -3.89 -51.28
N GLU A 506 14.34 -3.88 -51.99
CA GLU A 506 13.24 -2.96 -51.75
C GLU A 506 12.50 -3.30 -50.45
N ALA A 507 12.46 -4.58 -50.07
CA ALA A 507 11.96 -5.02 -48.76
C ALA A 507 12.83 -4.49 -47.61
N ASP A 508 14.16 -4.55 -47.75
CA ASP A 508 15.11 -3.99 -46.78
C ASP A 508 15.04 -2.45 -46.71
N GLU A 509 14.86 -1.78 -47.84
CA GLU A 509 14.63 -0.33 -47.91
C GLU A 509 13.33 0.08 -47.24
N LEU A 510 12.25 -0.69 -47.40
CA LEU A 510 10.97 -0.47 -46.73
C LEU A 510 11.14 -0.54 -45.21
N MET A 511 11.79 -1.59 -44.70
CA MET A 511 12.06 -1.72 -43.27
C MET A 511 12.93 -0.57 -42.74
N SER A 512 13.98 -0.20 -43.48
CA SER A 512 14.88 0.91 -43.13
C SER A 512 14.13 2.24 -43.07
N SER A 513 13.24 2.49 -44.03
CA SER A 513 12.40 3.69 -44.10
C SER A 513 11.47 3.80 -42.90
N VAL A 514 10.87 2.68 -42.44
CA VAL A 514 10.06 2.65 -41.21
C VAL A 514 10.90 3.05 -39.99
N VAL A 515 12.10 2.48 -39.86
CA VAL A 515 13.00 2.73 -38.72
C VAL A 515 13.44 4.19 -38.67
N GLU A 516 13.79 4.77 -39.82
CA GLU A 516 14.23 6.16 -39.92
C GLU A 516 13.09 7.13 -39.62
N LYS A 517 11.92 6.91 -40.24
CA LYS A 517 10.76 7.78 -40.07
C LYS A 517 10.20 7.76 -38.65
N ALA A 518 10.36 6.65 -37.93
CA ALA A 518 9.95 6.53 -36.54
C ALA A 518 10.66 7.50 -35.57
N ALA A 519 11.85 7.98 -35.92
CA ALA A 519 12.62 8.94 -35.12
C ALA A 519 12.73 8.57 -33.61
N GLY A 520 12.83 7.27 -33.33
CA GLY A 520 12.94 6.67 -31.99
C GLY A 520 11.61 6.47 -31.22
N VAL A 521 10.45 6.68 -31.86
CA VAL A 521 9.11 6.58 -31.24
C VAL A 521 8.51 5.19 -31.47
N PHE A 522 8.64 4.29 -30.50
CA PHE A 522 8.13 2.91 -30.55
C PHE A 522 6.62 2.81 -30.80
N LEU A 523 5.82 3.70 -30.21
CA LEU A 523 4.37 3.69 -30.41
C LEU A 523 4.01 3.92 -31.87
N TRP A 524 4.68 4.86 -32.54
CA TRP A 524 4.49 5.14 -33.96
C TRP A 524 4.80 3.89 -34.79
N VAL A 525 5.93 3.22 -34.51
CA VAL A 525 6.32 1.97 -35.17
C VAL A 525 5.24 0.90 -35.01
N SER A 526 4.71 0.73 -33.80
CA SER A 526 3.70 -0.30 -33.53
C SER A 526 2.42 -0.11 -34.35
N ILE A 527 2.01 1.14 -34.58
CA ILE A 527 0.84 1.50 -35.39
C ILE A 527 1.15 1.27 -36.88
N VAL A 528 2.29 1.77 -37.35
CA VAL A 528 2.66 1.71 -38.77
C VAL A 528 2.96 0.29 -39.24
N VAL A 529 3.61 -0.52 -38.41
CA VAL A 529 3.83 -1.94 -38.72
C VAL A 529 2.50 -2.65 -38.92
N GLN A 530 1.50 -2.41 -38.06
CA GLN A 530 0.17 -3.01 -38.23
C GLN A 530 -0.53 -2.56 -39.52
N LEU A 531 -0.40 -1.29 -39.89
CA LEU A 531 -0.92 -0.76 -41.16
C LEU A 531 -0.29 -1.46 -42.36
N LEU A 532 1.04 -1.58 -42.38
CA LEU A 532 1.76 -2.21 -43.50
C LEU A 532 1.50 -3.73 -43.58
N LEU A 533 1.37 -4.41 -42.44
CA LEU A 533 0.99 -5.82 -42.39
C LEU A 533 -0.44 -6.06 -42.91
N ALA A 534 -1.37 -5.13 -42.67
CA ALA A 534 -2.71 -5.19 -43.25
C ALA A 534 -2.65 -5.06 -44.78
N GLY A 535 -1.88 -4.11 -45.32
CA GLY A 535 -1.66 -4.00 -46.77
C GLY A 535 -1.06 -5.26 -47.38
N LEU A 536 -0.07 -5.87 -46.72
CA LEU A 536 0.50 -7.16 -47.12
C LEU A 536 -0.53 -8.30 -47.12
N THR A 537 -1.51 -8.27 -46.21
CA THR A 537 -2.61 -9.26 -46.17
C THR A 537 -3.55 -9.10 -47.37
N GLU A 538 -3.79 -7.85 -47.80
CA GLU A 538 -4.63 -7.53 -48.96
C GLU A 538 -3.88 -7.66 -50.30
N GLY A 539 -2.58 -7.96 -50.28
CA GLY A 539 -1.76 -8.18 -51.47
C GLY A 539 -1.20 -6.90 -52.11
N ASP A 540 -1.03 -5.84 -51.31
CA ASP A 540 -0.41 -4.58 -51.75
C ASP A 540 1.01 -4.80 -52.29
N ARG A 541 1.37 -4.08 -53.35
CA ARG A 541 2.74 -4.11 -53.90
C ARG A 541 3.67 -3.30 -53.00
N ILE A 542 4.99 -3.51 -53.15
CA ILE A 542 6.00 -2.69 -52.46
C ILE A 542 5.77 -1.19 -52.67
N SER A 543 5.47 -0.77 -53.90
CA SER A 543 5.20 0.64 -54.22
C SER A 543 4.00 1.20 -53.44
N ASP A 544 2.97 0.37 -53.22
CA ASP A 544 1.76 0.75 -52.51
C ASP A 544 2.06 0.89 -51.02
N LEU A 545 2.84 -0.05 -50.45
CA LEU A 545 3.31 0.00 -49.07
C LEU A 545 4.25 1.20 -48.81
N GLN A 546 5.16 1.50 -49.74
CA GLN A 546 6.03 2.67 -49.67
C GLN A 546 5.24 3.98 -49.77
N ALA A 547 4.24 4.04 -50.66
CA ALA A 547 3.34 5.19 -50.78
C ALA A 547 2.51 5.40 -49.51
N ALA A 548 1.95 4.31 -48.96
CA ALA A 548 1.21 4.33 -47.69
C ALA A 548 2.12 4.84 -46.56
N LEU A 549 3.32 4.28 -46.42
CA LEU A 549 4.32 4.76 -45.46
C LEU A 549 4.66 6.24 -45.68
N GLY A 550 4.76 6.70 -46.92
CA GLY A 550 5.00 8.09 -47.29
C GLY A 550 3.93 9.04 -46.77
N GLN A 551 2.66 8.64 -46.82
CA GLN A 551 1.51 9.42 -46.34
C GLN A 551 1.39 9.47 -44.82
N VAL A 552 1.92 8.48 -44.10
CA VAL A 552 1.88 8.49 -42.63
C VAL A 552 2.72 9.67 -42.08
N PRO A 553 2.18 10.54 -41.22
CA PRO A 553 2.96 11.62 -40.61
C PRO A 553 4.09 11.09 -39.72
N GLY A 554 5.18 11.84 -39.55
CA GLY A 554 6.32 11.42 -38.71
C GLY A 554 6.11 11.61 -37.20
N ASP A 555 5.10 12.39 -36.81
CA ASP A 555 4.75 12.67 -35.41
C ASP A 555 3.42 12.00 -35.01
N LEU A 556 3.22 11.82 -33.70
CA LEU A 556 2.06 11.12 -33.17
C LEU A 556 0.76 11.93 -33.29
N GLU A 557 0.84 13.25 -33.24
CA GLU A 557 -0.34 14.13 -33.23
C GLU A 557 -1.06 14.07 -34.58
N ASN A 558 -0.32 14.30 -35.67
CA ASN A 558 -0.82 14.18 -37.03
C ASN A 558 -1.20 12.72 -37.36
N LEU A 559 -0.51 11.73 -36.78
CA LEU A 559 -0.91 10.32 -36.91
C LEU A 559 -2.29 10.08 -36.29
N TYR A 560 -2.58 10.61 -35.10
CA TYR A 560 -3.91 10.48 -34.48
C TYR A 560 -4.98 11.21 -35.25
N GLU A 561 -4.69 12.41 -35.75
CA GLU A 561 -5.60 13.15 -36.63
C GLU A 561 -5.92 12.35 -37.90
N GLY A 562 -4.91 11.73 -38.52
CA GLY A 562 -5.09 10.80 -39.63
C GLY A 562 -5.98 9.62 -39.28
N ILE A 563 -5.75 8.96 -38.13
CA ILE A 563 -6.58 7.85 -37.64
C ILE A 563 -8.03 8.31 -37.43
N TRP A 564 -8.23 9.44 -36.77
CA TRP A 564 -9.55 9.99 -36.49
C TRP A 564 -10.31 10.35 -37.77
N ASN A 565 -9.61 10.89 -38.76
CA ASN A 565 -10.21 11.23 -40.06
C ASN A 565 -10.68 9.99 -40.85
N THR A 566 -10.19 8.78 -40.53
CA THR A 566 -10.66 7.52 -41.12
C THR A 566 -11.91 6.95 -40.44
N VAL A 567 -12.36 7.54 -39.32
CA VAL A 567 -13.63 7.16 -38.68
C VAL A 567 -14.78 7.57 -39.61
N GLU A 568 -15.74 6.67 -39.80
CA GLU A 568 -16.93 6.96 -40.60
C GLU A 568 -17.72 8.14 -40.02
N ASP A 569 -18.15 9.09 -40.85
CA ASP A 569 -18.79 10.33 -40.41
C ASP A 569 -20.00 10.09 -39.50
N GLY A 570 -20.78 9.04 -39.76
CA GLY A 570 -21.92 8.64 -38.93
C GLY A 570 -21.55 8.20 -37.50
N TYR A 571 -20.27 7.85 -37.25
CA TYR A 571 -19.77 7.41 -35.95
C TYR A 571 -18.95 8.47 -35.21
N LYS A 572 -18.54 9.56 -35.86
CA LYS A 572 -17.71 10.61 -35.23
C LYS A 572 -18.37 11.23 -34.00
N LEU A 573 -19.67 11.53 -34.06
CA LEU A 573 -20.40 12.10 -32.91
C LEU A 573 -20.35 11.17 -31.69
N GLN A 574 -20.57 9.86 -31.90
CA GLN A 574 -20.47 8.85 -30.84
C GLN A 574 -19.04 8.69 -30.32
N GLY A 575 -18.04 8.79 -31.20
CA GLY A 575 -16.63 8.80 -30.80
C GLY A 575 -16.28 9.98 -29.90
N VAL A 576 -16.74 11.19 -30.25
CA VAL A 576 -16.59 12.38 -29.40
C VAL A 576 -17.28 12.20 -28.05
N GLN A 577 -18.49 11.63 -28.03
CA GLN A 577 -19.20 11.32 -26.79
C GLN A 577 -18.38 10.37 -25.89
N PHE A 578 -17.71 9.35 -26.44
CA PHE A 578 -16.86 8.45 -25.66
C PHE A 578 -15.68 9.16 -25.02
N PHE A 579 -15.02 10.07 -25.74
CA PHE A 579 -13.95 10.90 -25.18
C PHE A 579 -14.45 11.80 -24.04
N LEU A 580 -15.62 12.42 -24.21
CA LEU A 580 -16.22 13.27 -23.19
C LEU A 580 -16.63 12.48 -21.94
N ILE A 581 -17.25 11.31 -22.10
CA ILE A 581 -17.60 10.41 -20.99
C ILE A 581 -16.35 10.00 -20.23
N PHE A 582 -15.29 9.58 -20.95
CA PHE A 582 -14.02 9.23 -20.31
C PHE A 582 -13.48 10.40 -19.48
N ASN A 583 -13.44 11.61 -20.05
CA ASN A 583 -12.95 12.79 -19.35
C ASN A 583 -13.85 13.21 -18.17
N ALA A 584 -15.13 12.88 -18.18
CA ALA A 584 -16.02 13.11 -17.04
C ALA A 584 -15.77 12.10 -15.89
N CYS A 585 -15.37 10.87 -16.19
CA CYS A 585 -15.08 9.81 -15.22
C CYS A 585 -13.66 9.90 -14.63
N LYS A 586 -13.30 11.02 -13.97
CA LYS A 586 -11.97 11.20 -13.37
C LYS A 586 -11.77 10.50 -12.03
N GLU A 587 -12.86 10.27 -11.30
CA GLU A 587 -12.83 9.75 -9.92
C GLU A 587 -13.04 8.23 -9.86
N ILE A 588 -13.59 7.62 -10.91
CA ILE A 588 -13.94 6.20 -10.95
C ILE A 588 -13.43 5.60 -12.28
N PRO A 589 -12.84 4.39 -12.29
CA PRO A 589 -12.43 3.75 -13.53
C PRO A 589 -13.63 3.55 -14.46
N LEU A 590 -13.53 4.07 -15.68
CA LEU A 590 -14.55 3.82 -16.71
C LEU A 590 -14.48 2.36 -17.16
N THR A 591 -15.41 1.52 -16.70
CA THR A 591 -15.51 0.12 -17.14
C THR A 591 -16.36 0.00 -18.41
N ALA A 592 -16.19 -1.09 -19.16
CA ALA A 592 -17.01 -1.31 -20.35
C ALA A 592 -18.52 -1.33 -20.03
N PRO A 593 -19.01 -1.96 -18.94
CA PRO A 593 -20.40 -1.86 -18.53
C PRO A 593 -20.86 -0.43 -18.20
N LEU A 594 -20.02 0.37 -17.54
CA LEU A 594 -20.36 1.76 -17.23
C LEU A 594 -20.46 2.61 -18.49
N LEU A 595 -19.51 2.46 -19.43
CA LEU A 595 -19.58 3.14 -20.72
C LEU A 595 -20.79 2.66 -21.54
N TRP A 596 -21.10 1.37 -21.52
CA TRP A 596 -22.26 0.81 -22.20
C TRP A 596 -23.57 1.44 -21.71
N LEU A 597 -23.73 1.62 -20.39
CA LEU A 597 -24.87 2.32 -19.80
C LEU A 597 -24.89 3.81 -20.14
N ALA A 598 -23.73 4.48 -20.16
CA ALA A 598 -23.64 5.91 -20.46
C ALA A 598 -23.85 6.24 -21.94
N ASP A 599 -23.60 5.27 -22.82
CA ASP A 599 -23.79 5.36 -24.27
C ASP A 599 -25.26 5.15 -24.69
N ASP A 600 -26.06 4.43 -23.89
CA ASP A 600 -27.46 4.12 -24.20
C ASP A 600 -28.40 5.29 -23.82
N PRO A 601 -29.03 5.98 -24.80
CA PRO A 601 -29.96 7.08 -24.52
C PRO A 601 -31.32 6.60 -23.99
N ALA A 602 -31.61 5.30 -24.03
CA ALA A 602 -32.84 4.70 -23.53
C ALA A 602 -32.52 3.40 -22.80
N PRO A 603 -31.86 3.47 -21.61
CA PRO A 603 -31.44 2.29 -20.88
C PRO A 603 -32.65 1.39 -20.68
N HIS A 604 -32.66 0.25 -21.38
CA HIS A 604 -33.65 -0.77 -21.13
C HIS A 604 -33.62 -1.11 -19.63
N ASN A 605 -34.76 -1.46 -19.02
CA ASN A 605 -34.88 -1.82 -17.59
C ASN A 605 -34.14 -3.13 -17.22
N HIS A 606 -32.97 -3.38 -17.78
CA HIS A 606 -32.13 -4.51 -17.48
C HIS A 606 -31.37 -4.27 -16.19
N SER A 607 -31.51 -5.19 -15.24
CA SER A 607 -30.65 -5.21 -14.07
C SER A 607 -29.24 -5.60 -14.50
N LEU A 608 -28.22 -4.81 -14.13
CA LEU A 608 -26.80 -5.14 -14.34
C LEU A 608 -26.44 -6.52 -13.76
N SER A 609 -27.15 -6.99 -12.72
CA SER A 609 -26.95 -8.30 -12.11
C SER A 609 -27.30 -9.48 -13.02
N GLU A 610 -28.11 -9.25 -14.06
CA GLU A 610 -28.57 -10.29 -14.99
C GLU A 610 -27.76 -10.30 -16.30
N MET A 611 -26.83 -9.36 -16.47
CA MET A 611 -26.10 -9.18 -17.72
C MET A 611 -24.74 -9.87 -17.70
N ASP A 612 -24.40 -10.50 -18.83
CA ASP A 612 -23.09 -11.13 -19.03
C ASP A 612 -22.03 -10.06 -19.36
N VAL A 613 -21.25 -9.67 -18.35
CA VAL A 613 -20.17 -8.67 -18.45
C VAL A 613 -19.17 -9.01 -19.57
N ASN A 614 -18.90 -10.29 -19.83
CA ASN A 614 -17.95 -10.68 -20.88
C ASN A 614 -18.52 -10.39 -22.28
N LYS A 615 -19.83 -10.57 -22.46
CA LYS A 615 -20.52 -10.18 -23.71
C LYS A 615 -20.55 -8.67 -23.87
N ILE A 616 -20.80 -7.92 -22.79
CA ILE A 616 -20.74 -6.45 -22.82
C ILE A 616 -19.34 -5.99 -23.23
N ASN A 617 -18.28 -6.53 -22.63
CA ASN A 617 -16.90 -6.22 -23.01
C ASN A 617 -16.65 -6.48 -24.50
N THR A 618 -17.17 -7.60 -25.04
CA THR A 618 -17.03 -7.93 -26.46
C THR A 618 -17.76 -6.92 -27.36
N VAL A 619 -18.97 -6.51 -27.00
CA VAL A 619 -19.74 -5.49 -27.73
C VAL A 619 -19.05 -4.13 -27.68
N MET A 620 -18.63 -3.71 -26.48
CA MET A 620 -17.96 -2.42 -26.29
C MET A 620 -16.60 -2.36 -26.99
N LYS A 621 -15.85 -3.47 -27.04
CA LYS A 621 -14.62 -3.54 -27.84
C LYS A 621 -14.88 -3.19 -29.31
N ARG A 622 -15.95 -3.74 -29.90
CA ARG A 622 -16.34 -3.45 -31.29
C ARG A 622 -16.80 -2.01 -31.48
N ARG A 623 -17.57 -1.47 -30.53
CA ARG A 623 -18.00 -0.06 -30.55
C ARG A 623 -16.80 0.89 -30.47
N LEU A 624 -15.90 0.71 -29.52
CA LEU A 624 -14.68 1.50 -29.40
C LEU A 624 -13.83 1.44 -30.67
N THR A 625 -13.63 0.25 -31.24
CA THR A 625 -12.88 0.06 -32.48
C THR A 625 -13.49 0.82 -33.66
N SER A 626 -14.81 0.80 -33.81
CA SER A 626 -15.48 1.48 -34.94
C SER A 626 -15.60 2.99 -34.77
N ARG A 627 -15.79 3.48 -33.53
CA ARG A 627 -16.01 4.91 -33.23
C ARG A 627 -14.73 5.70 -32.98
N THR A 628 -13.66 5.03 -32.57
CA THR A 628 -12.40 5.68 -32.19
C THR A 628 -11.17 5.08 -32.89
N LYS A 629 -11.34 4.01 -33.68
CA LYS A 629 -10.26 3.32 -34.40
C LYS A 629 -9.08 2.92 -33.48
N GLY A 630 -9.39 2.61 -32.23
CA GLY A 630 -8.41 2.18 -31.23
C GLY A 630 -7.76 3.31 -30.45
N LEU A 631 -8.14 4.58 -30.65
CA LEU A 631 -7.69 5.67 -29.77
C LEU A 631 -8.17 5.48 -28.32
N LEU A 632 -9.38 4.94 -28.16
CA LEU A 632 -9.83 4.31 -26.92
C LEU A 632 -9.89 2.79 -27.11
N GLU A 633 -9.43 2.05 -26.11
CA GLU A 633 -9.40 0.60 -26.08
C GLU A 633 -9.87 0.03 -24.73
N LEU A 634 -10.20 -1.26 -24.70
CA LEU A 634 -10.44 -1.98 -23.45
C LEU A 634 -9.16 -2.65 -22.96
N SER A 635 -8.81 -2.39 -21.71
CA SER A 635 -7.76 -3.12 -20.99
C SER A 635 -8.16 -4.59 -20.80
N SER A 636 -7.17 -5.42 -20.44
CA SER A 636 -7.40 -6.82 -20.09
C SER A 636 -8.36 -7.02 -18.91
N ARG A 637 -8.52 -5.99 -18.06
CA ARG A 637 -9.44 -5.97 -16.91
C ARG A 637 -10.83 -5.41 -17.26
N GLY A 638 -11.08 -5.07 -18.53
CA GLY A 638 -12.37 -4.54 -18.99
C GLY A 638 -12.58 -3.05 -18.69
N SER A 639 -11.52 -2.31 -18.38
CA SER A 639 -11.56 -0.85 -18.23
C SER A 639 -11.28 -0.17 -19.57
N VAL A 640 -12.01 0.88 -19.90
CA VAL A 640 -11.74 1.75 -21.04
C VAL A 640 -10.51 2.59 -20.72
N GLN A 641 -9.61 2.76 -21.68
CA GLN A 641 -8.41 3.58 -21.57
C GLN A 641 -7.98 4.12 -22.93
N TYR A 642 -7.21 5.20 -22.95
CA TYR A 642 -6.52 5.63 -24.17
C TYR A 642 -5.41 4.65 -24.53
N ILE A 643 -5.19 4.43 -25.84
CA ILE A 643 -4.07 3.62 -26.37
C ILE A 643 -2.72 4.08 -25.81
N HIS A 644 -2.57 5.39 -25.62
CA HIS A 644 -1.42 6.00 -24.99
C HIS A 644 -1.77 7.41 -24.49
N ARG A 645 -1.01 7.93 -23.52
CA ARG A 645 -1.21 9.29 -23.00
C ARG A 645 -1.14 10.37 -24.08
N THR A 646 -0.33 10.19 -25.11
CA THR A 646 -0.28 11.15 -26.24
C THR A 646 -1.58 11.26 -27.01
N ALA A 647 -2.40 10.20 -27.03
CA ALA A 647 -3.74 10.28 -27.61
C ALA A 647 -4.69 11.06 -26.70
N TYR A 648 -4.53 10.95 -25.37
CA TYR A 648 -5.26 11.80 -24.42
C TYR A 648 -4.85 13.27 -24.53
N ASP A 649 -3.55 13.56 -24.68
CA ASP A 649 -3.04 14.93 -24.83
C ASP A 649 -3.54 15.61 -26.14
N TRP A 650 -3.87 14.82 -27.17
CA TRP A 650 -4.36 15.29 -28.46
C TRP A 650 -5.86 15.61 -28.48
N VAL A 651 -6.66 14.86 -27.73
CA VAL A 651 -8.12 15.07 -27.58
C VAL A 651 -8.39 16.27 -26.68
#